data_AF-A0A6C0HKY7-F1
#
_entry.id   AF-A0A6C0HKY7-F1
#
_cell.length_a   1.000
_cell.length_b   1.000
_cell.length_c   1.000
_cell.angle_alpha   90.00
_cell.angle_beta   90.00
_cell.angle_gamma   90.00
#
_symmetry.space_group_name_H-M   'P 1'
#
loop_
_entity.id
_entity.type
_entity.pdbx_description
1 polymer ?
#
loop_
_entity_poly.entity_id
_entity_poly.type
_entity_poly.pdbx_seq_one_letter_code
_entity_poly.pdbx_strand_id
1 'polypeptide(L)'
;MAAEIQKHVEVQSKALPPATLENLQQMRREQCSGGSDFRLSSFQLFLRRILSPDSPVRNMLLVHGTGSGKTCSAIQVAEEYILRPEFQDKKVMVVSSATVQDNFRTQLFDVQRVKQDPSGLLKSPQCTGRRYLEMLERAQSENMRWENPENRERLGKIVQRMIDEFYDFTGYIEFSNMIERQSLALSANDFAGWIRKTFNGKLLIIDEAHNLREGNSDEGFKLVSAALQKVVKIAEGMTLVLLTATPMYDSFGEIMFLLNLFLWNDKRQTADSKVLITNIFNPNGTFVSPEAEARFRGYCHDYVSFIRGENPFTFPFRLPPPKDMIAPLDRKVAFKGKTKKITEPRKYLPLAVSYVRSPQKERVASVSGKNVQEDMIPTIVVSPDGRAITKCFDKSTDMTKAQYRYAAGVESFLSPSNIANHAAKFATILKCIQESKGIVFVYSNYVRGGALQFAMALEEHGYEPAVGIKLLENLSGEFAGAAVGRYAFLTSDMTDRQLQTLIRRLRNPSNALGQDIRVVIASPLVSEGIDLKNIRQIHILDPWYNMSRMEQIIGRGLRNCSHAGLPFSEQNCTVYLHITRYEDSATETYDEYVYRVFVESKAKSIAVVKRVLEESAVDCMTQLTTNQLPDDWRALVIPQTRAEKGEAVEMKLSEMSAPSFTDSAAALVCWAGAAPGADDTYVRPLSSYLDIRDEIFDTLLKLFETKPIWSREDLLETLHYAPDVVAYILDNAIRSHLKLKDSSGRIGVLENREGLYAFSPNEIFDATMLERSVPTRAYASNRKTVGVEEPAPAAPAAPAAPEPPPPAPGPAPAPAPPLVAPLPKFKFPFDASRFSEAVRKSFIVDQVMTIDERQTLILSGAVPEFEQKVEGTEYVVLGEGKVFDADKNPIELVGGDLDTYKTWVSKKMDQLLVEIAEHNKILCTVEWDTKKKGVLKIASFSAEGGEVKRTETSKTIIPKACSFYKTDQLRAFMHVFTEDIPEDDVSNKEHQCIFLSLLCRTPSAQTVWVPPEVWSVISENKSNALEFRKRIKEKQIAHKK
;
A
#
# COMPACT_ATOMS: atom_id res chain seq x y z
N MET A 1 15.05 41.43 4.62
CA MET A 1 15.92 40.32 5.08
C MET A 1 15.63 39.86 6.52
N ALA A 2 16.06 40.52 7.61
CA ALA A 2 15.73 40.06 8.98
C ALA A 2 14.21 40.02 9.28
N ALA A 3 13.45 41.00 8.75
CA ALA A 3 11.99 41.05 8.84
C ALA A 3 11.26 40.05 7.90
N GLU A 4 11.90 39.58 6.83
CA GLU A 4 11.37 38.50 5.97
C GLU A 4 11.69 37.13 6.55
N ILE A 5 12.87 36.96 7.14
CA ILE A 5 13.24 35.79 7.94
C ILE A 5 12.25 35.63 9.11
N GLN A 6 11.78 36.73 9.70
CA GLN A 6 10.73 36.73 10.73
C GLN A 6 9.36 36.24 10.22
N LYS A 7 9.04 36.44 8.93
CA LYS A 7 7.84 35.87 8.29
C LYS A 7 7.94 34.36 8.01
N HIS A 8 9.15 33.78 8.07
CA HIS A 8 9.43 32.37 7.79
C HIS A 8 9.80 31.53 9.04
N VAL A 9 9.76 32.11 10.25
CA VAL A 9 10.11 31.43 11.53
C VAL A 9 9.30 30.15 11.76
N GLU A 10 8.04 30.12 11.32
CA GLU A 10 7.14 28.96 11.48
C GLU A 10 7.54 27.72 10.68
N VAL A 11 8.42 27.88 9.68
CA VAL A 11 8.79 26.82 8.71
C VAL A 11 10.25 26.41 8.87
N GLN A 12 11.00 27.09 9.73
CA GLN A 12 12.35 26.69 10.08
C GLN A 12 12.33 25.58 11.12
N SER A 13 13.27 24.66 10.97
CA SER A 13 13.53 23.63 11.96
C SER A 13 14.01 24.27 13.27
N LYS A 14 13.40 23.88 14.39
CA LYS A 14 13.74 24.43 15.72
C LYS A 14 15.20 24.10 16.07
N ALA A 15 15.87 25.03 16.75
CA ALA A 15 17.21 24.77 17.27
C ALA A 15 17.17 23.60 18.26
N LEU A 16 18.17 22.72 18.17
CA LEU A 16 18.32 21.61 19.10
C LEU A 16 18.87 22.12 20.45
N PRO A 17 18.44 21.54 21.58
CA PRO A 17 19.08 21.80 22.86
C PRO A 17 20.53 21.27 22.87
N PRO A 18 21.35 21.63 23.88
CA PRO A 18 22.72 21.12 24.01
C PRO A 18 22.76 19.59 23.96
N ALA A 19 23.75 19.01 23.27
CA ALA A 19 23.88 17.57 23.15
C ALA A 19 24.23 16.91 24.50
N THR A 20 23.22 16.35 25.17
CA THR A 20 23.38 15.54 26.39
C THR A 20 22.48 14.31 26.33
N LEU A 21 22.83 13.28 27.10
CA LEU A 21 22.03 12.06 27.21
C LEU A 21 20.62 12.35 27.78
N GLU A 22 20.53 13.26 28.73
CA GLU A 22 19.27 13.69 29.35
C GLU A 22 18.36 14.37 28.32
N ASN A 23 18.90 15.33 27.55
CA ASN A 23 18.14 16.01 26.49
C ASN A 23 17.71 15.03 25.39
N LEU A 24 18.57 14.09 25.00
CA LEU A 24 18.21 13.03 24.05
C LEU A 24 17.02 12.21 24.56
N GLN A 25 17.08 11.75 25.81
CA GLN A 25 16.00 10.96 26.40
C GLN A 25 14.70 11.76 26.53
N GLN A 26 14.80 13.03 26.92
CA GLN A 26 13.66 13.93 27.01
C GLN A 26 13.00 14.12 25.63
N MET A 27 13.77 14.48 24.62
CA MET A 27 13.27 14.66 23.25
C MET A 27 12.60 13.40 22.71
N ARG A 28 13.19 12.22 22.96
CA ARG A 28 12.59 10.93 22.57
C ARG A 28 11.26 10.67 23.27
N ARG A 29 11.16 10.99 24.56
CA ARG A 29 9.88 10.89 25.30
C ARG A 29 8.85 11.88 24.75
N GLU A 30 9.22 13.12 24.52
CA GLU A 30 8.32 14.16 24.02
C GLU A 30 7.80 13.83 22.61
N GLN A 31 8.64 13.34 21.71
CA GLN A 31 8.26 13.06 20.32
C GLN A 31 7.53 11.71 20.14
N CYS A 32 7.69 10.77 21.07
CA CYS A 32 7.08 9.44 20.96
C CYS A 32 6.03 9.09 22.05
N SER A 33 5.84 9.92 23.08
CA SER A 33 4.79 9.68 24.08
C SER A 33 3.42 10.11 23.56
N GLY A 34 2.41 9.24 23.73
CA GLY A 34 1.05 9.46 23.22
C GLY A 34 0.24 10.55 23.93
N GLY A 35 0.90 11.43 24.70
CA GLY A 35 0.33 12.54 25.45
C GLY A 35 0.60 13.93 24.85
N SER A 36 1.52 14.06 23.89
CA SER A 36 1.68 15.32 23.15
C SER A 36 0.61 15.43 22.06
N ASP A 37 -0.10 16.57 21.99
CA ASP A 37 -0.99 16.89 20.87
C ASP A 37 -0.19 16.75 19.54
N PHE A 38 -0.77 16.09 18.54
CA PHE A 38 -0.10 15.87 17.25
C PHE A 38 0.23 17.21 16.59
N ARG A 39 1.48 17.37 16.14
CA ARG A 39 1.97 18.59 15.47
C ARG A 39 2.63 18.23 14.15
N LEU A 40 2.35 19.02 13.12
CA LEU A 40 3.03 18.92 11.84
C LEU A 40 4.49 19.36 11.98
N SER A 41 5.37 18.73 11.21
CA SER A 41 6.79 19.12 11.15
C SER A 41 6.99 20.38 10.31
N SER A 42 8.10 21.08 10.52
CA SER A 42 8.47 22.29 9.76
C SER A 42 8.47 22.06 8.24
N PHE A 43 8.98 20.92 7.78
CA PHE A 43 9.00 20.58 6.35
C PHE A 43 7.62 20.22 5.79
N GLN A 44 6.71 19.68 6.60
CA GLN A 44 5.32 19.43 6.17
C GLN A 44 4.59 20.76 5.93
N LEU A 45 4.78 21.73 6.83
CA LEU A 45 4.27 23.09 6.68
C LEU A 45 4.89 23.79 5.48
N PHE A 46 6.21 23.63 5.27
CA PHE A 46 6.91 24.16 4.09
C PHE A 46 6.27 23.67 2.80
N LEU A 47 6.11 22.35 2.67
CA LEU A 47 5.59 21.72 1.46
C LEU A 47 4.14 22.12 1.17
N ARG A 48 3.31 22.19 2.21
CA ARG A 48 1.94 22.68 2.09
C ARG A 48 1.87 24.09 1.49
N ARG A 49 2.79 24.98 1.91
CA ARG A 49 2.85 26.37 1.45
C ARG A 49 3.42 26.49 0.03
N ILE A 50 4.55 25.83 -0.24
CA ILE A 50 5.22 25.95 -1.55
C ILE A 50 4.45 25.26 -2.67
N LEU A 51 3.64 24.24 -2.38
CA LEU A 51 2.80 23.55 -3.37
C LEU A 51 1.34 24.02 -3.37
N SER A 52 1.03 25.08 -2.61
CA SER A 52 -0.31 25.67 -2.60
C SER A 52 -0.69 26.18 -4.00
N PRO A 53 -2.00 26.29 -4.31
CA PRO A 53 -2.46 26.81 -5.60
C PRO A 53 -1.95 28.22 -5.94
N ASP A 54 -1.64 29.04 -4.93
CA ASP A 54 -1.12 30.41 -5.08
C ASP A 54 0.36 30.45 -5.48
N SER A 55 1.10 29.38 -5.19
CA SER A 55 2.49 29.26 -5.59
C SER A 55 2.58 28.98 -7.09
N PRO A 56 3.62 29.43 -7.82
CA PRO A 56 3.85 29.02 -9.20
C PRO A 56 4.40 27.58 -9.31
N VAL A 57 4.80 26.95 -8.20
CA VAL A 57 5.38 25.60 -8.21
C VAL A 57 4.29 24.56 -8.48
N ARG A 58 4.50 23.73 -9.50
CA ARG A 58 3.57 22.68 -9.93
C ARG A 58 4.17 21.28 -9.89
N ASN A 59 5.45 21.14 -9.56
CA ASN A 59 6.15 19.86 -9.57
C ASN A 59 6.98 19.71 -8.30
N MET A 60 6.91 18.54 -7.66
CA MET A 60 7.79 18.23 -6.54
C MET A 60 8.03 16.73 -6.42
N LEU A 61 9.29 16.36 -6.29
CA LEU A 61 9.75 15.05 -5.86
C LEU A 61 10.13 15.12 -4.38
N LEU A 62 9.34 14.45 -3.55
CA LEU A 62 9.59 14.33 -2.12
C LEU A 62 10.51 13.13 -1.89
N VAL A 63 11.82 13.39 -1.89
CA VAL A 63 12.88 12.43 -1.55
C VAL A 63 13.02 12.37 -0.04
N HIS A 64 12.04 11.76 0.61
CA HIS A 64 11.99 11.72 2.07
C HIS A 64 12.20 10.29 2.56
N GLY A 65 13.05 10.10 3.57
CA GLY A 65 13.34 8.78 4.13
C GLY A 65 12.10 8.05 4.66
N THR A 66 12.16 6.73 4.75
CA THR A 66 11.08 5.91 5.34
C THR A 66 10.76 6.38 6.77
N GLY A 67 9.45 6.48 7.08
CA GLY A 67 8.97 6.90 8.41
C GLY A 67 9.15 8.39 8.75
N SER A 68 9.65 9.23 7.84
CA SER A 68 9.73 10.70 8.04
C SER A 68 8.36 11.40 8.06
N GLY A 69 7.31 10.80 7.48
CA GLY A 69 5.98 11.41 7.38
C GLY A 69 5.57 11.87 5.98
N LYS A 70 6.17 11.32 4.91
CA LYS A 70 5.82 11.53 3.48
C LYS A 70 4.32 11.61 3.19
N THR A 71 3.57 10.60 3.62
CA THR A 71 2.13 10.50 3.39
C THR A 71 1.40 11.69 4.01
N CYS A 72 1.82 12.11 5.21
CA CYS A 72 1.26 13.29 5.88
C CYS A 72 1.58 14.57 5.10
N SER A 73 2.80 14.73 4.57
CA SER A 73 3.17 15.85 3.70
C SER A 73 2.27 15.91 2.46
N ALA A 74 2.02 14.77 1.82
CA ALA A 74 1.16 14.67 0.64
C ALA A 74 -0.30 15.01 0.97
N ILE A 75 -0.81 14.53 2.10
CA ILE A 75 -2.14 14.90 2.63
C ILE A 75 -2.22 16.41 2.86
N GLN A 76 -1.23 17.01 3.51
CA GLN A 76 -1.23 18.46 3.76
C GLN A 76 -1.30 19.28 2.48
N VAL A 77 -0.56 18.87 1.45
CA VAL A 77 -0.65 19.49 0.12
C VAL A 77 -2.05 19.30 -0.47
N ALA A 78 -2.61 18.08 -0.42
CA ALA A 78 -3.94 17.79 -0.95
C ALA A 78 -5.06 18.60 -0.27
N GLU A 79 -5.04 18.68 1.06
CA GLU A 79 -6.03 19.44 1.83
C GLU A 79 -6.04 20.93 1.43
N GLU A 80 -4.90 21.49 1.03
CA GLU A 80 -4.81 22.88 0.58
C GLU A 80 -5.55 23.14 -0.73
N TYR A 81 -5.63 22.15 -1.62
CA TYR A 81 -6.44 22.24 -2.84
C TYR A 81 -7.92 22.04 -2.50
N ILE A 82 -8.24 21.07 -1.64
CA ILE A 82 -9.63 20.72 -1.30
C ILE A 82 -10.36 21.85 -0.56
N LEU A 83 -9.66 22.67 0.22
CA LEU A 83 -10.25 23.80 0.94
C LEU A 83 -10.74 24.93 0.01
N ARG A 84 -10.35 24.92 -1.25
CA ARG A 84 -10.56 26.04 -2.17
C ARG A 84 -11.74 25.79 -3.11
N PRO A 85 -12.73 26.70 -3.18
CA PRO A 85 -13.89 26.56 -4.04
C PRO A 85 -13.56 26.27 -5.50
N GLU A 86 -12.46 26.83 -6.01
CA GLU A 86 -12.02 26.69 -7.41
C GLU A 86 -11.58 25.27 -7.79
N PHE A 87 -11.38 24.40 -6.79
CA PHE A 87 -10.92 23.02 -6.98
C PHE A 87 -11.90 21.98 -6.41
N GLN A 88 -13.06 22.40 -5.87
CA GLN A 88 -14.02 21.48 -5.25
C GLN A 88 -14.64 20.49 -6.26
N ASP A 89 -14.70 20.83 -7.54
CA ASP A 89 -15.14 19.95 -8.62
C ASP A 89 -14.02 18.98 -9.10
N LYS A 90 -12.78 19.15 -8.62
CA LYS A 90 -11.61 18.37 -9.02
C LYS A 90 -11.05 17.57 -7.86
N LYS A 91 -11.43 16.29 -7.81
CA LYS A 91 -10.86 15.34 -6.83
C LYS A 91 -9.34 15.25 -6.93
N VAL A 92 -8.65 15.16 -5.79
CA VAL A 92 -7.22 14.84 -5.74
C VAL A 92 -7.03 13.38 -6.13
N MET A 93 -6.19 13.12 -7.13
CA MET A 93 -5.92 11.75 -7.58
C MET A 93 -4.65 11.20 -6.92
N VAL A 94 -4.77 10.05 -6.27
CA VAL A 94 -3.66 9.36 -5.61
C VAL A 94 -3.43 8.00 -6.27
N VAL A 95 -2.29 7.85 -6.94
CA VAL A 95 -1.88 6.60 -7.59
C VAL A 95 -0.90 5.85 -6.69
N SER A 96 -1.32 4.68 -6.18
CA SER A 96 -0.49 3.85 -5.30
C SER A 96 -0.99 2.40 -5.24
N SER A 97 -0.27 1.50 -4.54
CA SER A 97 -0.73 0.12 -4.33
C SER A 97 -1.86 0.06 -3.29
N ALA A 98 -2.69 -0.99 -3.32
CA ALA A 98 -3.85 -1.12 -2.42
C ALA A 98 -3.48 -0.94 -0.93
N THR A 99 -2.40 -1.58 -0.48
CA THR A 99 -1.93 -1.45 0.91
C THR A 99 -1.50 -0.03 1.26
N VAL A 100 -0.93 0.71 0.31
CA VAL A 100 -0.55 2.11 0.49
C VAL A 100 -1.79 3.00 0.50
N GLN A 101 -2.79 2.73 -0.34
CA GLN A 101 -4.07 3.43 -0.33
C GLN A 101 -4.78 3.28 1.02
N ASP A 102 -4.82 2.07 1.58
CA ASP A 102 -5.40 1.82 2.90
C ASP A 102 -4.68 2.61 4.01
N ASN A 103 -3.34 2.64 3.97
CA ASN A 103 -2.53 3.43 4.88
C ASN A 103 -2.80 4.94 4.70
N PHE A 104 -2.89 5.42 3.45
CA PHE A 104 -3.21 6.83 3.16
C PHE A 104 -4.56 7.22 3.75
N ARG A 105 -5.60 6.38 3.58
CA ARG A 105 -6.93 6.56 4.17
C ARG A 105 -6.89 6.60 5.70
N THR A 106 -6.11 5.72 6.34
CA THR A 106 -5.95 5.72 7.81
C THR A 106 -5.12 6.90 8.33
N GLN A 107 -4.25 7.51 7.51
CA GLN A 107 -3.53 8.73 7.88
C GLN A 107 -4.36 9.99 7.64
N LEU A 108 -5.30 9.97 6.68
CA LEU A 108 -6.32 11.01 6.51
C LEU A 108 -7.18 11.10 7.77
N PHE A 109 -7.89 10.02 8.11
CA PHE A 109 -8.67 9.96 9.33
C PHE A 109 -8.98 8.53 9.76
N ASP A 110 -8.60 8.20 10.99
CA ASP A 110 -8.91 6.96 11.66
C ASP A 110 -9.72 7.24 12.94
N VAL A 111 -10.96 6.77 12.96
CA VAL A 111 -11.89 6.89 14.10
C VAL A 111 -11.29 6.27 15.36
N GLN A 112 -10.44 5.25 15.24
CA GLN A 112 -9.81 4.59 16.39
C GLN A 112 -8.77 5.47 17.09
N ARG A 113 -8.25 6.49 16.40
CA ARG A 113 -7.28 7.45 16.95
C ARG A 113 -7.93 8.65 17.63
N VAL A 114 -9.25 8.80 17.50
CA VAL A 114 -10.01 9.82 18.21
C VAL A 114 -10.06 9.47 19.69
N LYS A 115 -9.63 10.41 20.54
CA LYS A 115 -9.62 10.25 21.99
C LYS A 115 -10.64 11.19 22.60
N GLN A 116 -11.41 10.69 23.56
CA GLN A 116 -12.27 11.52 24.40
C GLN A 116 -11.50 11.85 25.68
N ASP A 117 -11.47 13.12 26.06
CA ASP A 117 -10.93 13.53 27.35
C ASP A 117 -11.96 13.30 28.48
N PRO A 118 -11.55 13.38 29.77
CA PRO A 118 -12.48 13.17 30.89
C PRO A 118 -13.67 14.15 30.95
N SER A 119 -13.59 15.29 30.24
CA SER A 119 -14.67 16.27 30.11
C SER A 119 -15.61 16.00 28.93
N GLY A 120 -15.33 14.97 28.13
CA GLY A 120 -16.16 14.59 26.99
C GLY A 120 -15.77 15.23 25.66
N LEU A 121 -14.73 16.07 25.60
CA LEU A 121 -14.24 16.69 24.37
C LEU A 121 -13.43 15.69 23.54
N LEU A 122 -13.66 15.67 22.23
CA LEU A 122 -12.98 14.79 21.29
C LEU A 122 -11.72 15.46 20.73
N LYS A 123 -10.61 14.74 20.77
CA LYS A 123 -9.33 15.12 20.15
C LYS A 123 -9.00 14.18 19.00
N SER A 124 -8.53 14.75 17.88
CA SER A 124 -8.07 14.03 16.69
C SER A 124 -6.59 14.33 16.40
N PRO A 125 -5.64 13.57 17.00
CA PRO A 125 -4.21 13.76 16.80
C PRO A 125 -3.73 13.12 15.48
N GLN A 126 -4.14 13.69 14.35
CA GLN A 126 -3.95 13.11 13.00
C GLN A 126 -3.53 14.18 11.99
N CYS A 127 -3.10 13.77 10.79
CA CYS A 127 -2.58 14.68 9.77
C CYS A 127 -3.56 15.81 9.43
N THR A 128 -4.85 15.52 9.32
CA THR A 128 -5.88 16.52 8.95
C THR A 128 -6.40 17.30 10.17
N GLY A 129 -5.80 17.12 11.35
CA GLY A 129 -6.24 17.75 12.59
C GLY A 129 -7.71 17.46 12.91
N ARG A 130 -8.46 18.52 13.22
CA ARG A 130 -9.90 18.46 13.59
C ARG A 130 -10.88 18.42 12.41
N ARG A 131 -10.45 18.63 11.16
CA ARG A 131 -11.36 18.83 10.01
C ARG A 131 -12.41 17.71 9.83
N TYR A 132 -11.95 16.47 9.64
CA TYR A 132 -12.86 15.34 9.40
C TYR A 132 -13.67 14.98 10.66
N LEU A 133 -13.14 15.26 11.86
CA LEU A 133 -13.88 15.13 13.11
C LEU A 133 -15.05 16.13 13.16
N GLU A 134 -14.81 17.41 12.83
CA GLU A 134 -15.85 18.45 12.79
C GLU A 134 -16.92 18.15 11.72
N MET A 135 -16.51 17.68 10.54
CA MET A 135 -17.45 17.26 9.50
C MET A 135 -18.33 16.10 9.98
N LEU A 136 -17.74 15.12 10.66
CA LEU A 136 -18.44 13.99 11.23
C LEU A 136 -19.40 14.41 12.35
N GLU A 137 -18.99 15.32 13.22
CA GLU A 137 -19.85 15.89 14.28
C GLU A 137 -21.04 16.67 13.69
N ARG A 138 -20.86 17.41 12.58
CA ARG A 138 -21.96 18.13 11.90
C ARG A 138 -22.93 17.19 11.19
N ALA A 139 -22.42 16.09 10.64
CA ALA A 139 -23.23 15.09 9.96
C ALA A 139 -24.04 14.20 10.93
N GLN A 140 -23.82 14.30 12.25
CA GLN A 140 -24.47 13.48 13.27
C GLN A 140 -25.17 14.37 14.31
N SER A 141 -26.50 14.27 14.39
CA SER A 141 -27.30 15.03 15.35
C SER A 141 -27.43 14.37 16.74
N GLU A 142 -27.03 13.10 16.89
CA GLU A 142 -27.19 12.34 18.13
C GLU A 142 -25.88 12.20 18.92
N ASN A 143 -25.97 12.26 20.25
CA ASN A 143 -24.88 11.98 21.19
C ASN A 143 -24.52 10.48 21.17
N MET A 144 -23.86 10.01 20.12
CA MET A 144 -23.40 8.63 20.03
C MET A 144 -22.24 8.37 20.99
N ARG A 145 -22.28 7.20 21.65
CA ARG A 145 -21.17 6.71 22.47
C ARG A 145 -20.02 6.29 21.55
N TRP A 146 -18.99 7.12 21.48
CA TRP A 146 -17.79 6.92 20.65
C TRP A 146 -16.99 5.68 21.01
N GLU A 147 -17.15 5.15 22.22
CA GLU A 147 -16.44 3.95 22.71
C GLU A 147 -17.06 2.64 22.24
N ASN A 148 -18.30 2.64 21.74
CA ASN A 148 -18.95 1.42 21.25
C ASN A 148 -18.32 0.96 19.92
N PRO A 149 -17.80 -0.28 19.82
CA PRO A 149 -17.20 -0.82 18.59
C PRO A 149 -18.11 -0.75 17.35
N GLU A 150 -19.41 -1.01 17.49
CA GLU A 150 -20.37 -0.99 16.37
C GLU A 150 -20.57 0.44 15.84
N ASN A 151 -20.62 1.43 16.74
CA ASN A 151 -20.71 2.84 16.36
C ASN A 151 -19.45 3.29 15.64
N ARG A 152 -18.26 2.84 16.08
CA ARG A 152 -17.00 3.16 15.41
C ARG A 152 -16.94 2.63 13.98
N GLU A 153 -17.49 1.44 13.72
CA GLU A 153 -17.56 0.90 12.36
C GLU A 153 -18.49 1.74 11.47
N ARG A 154 -19.68 2.12 11.97
CA ARG A 154 -20.62 2.98 11.24
C ARG A 154 -20.01 4.34 10.92
N LEU A 155 -19.36 4.98 11.90
CA LEU A 155 -18.65 6.24 11.73
C LEU A 155 -17.51 6.10 10.70
N GLY A 156 -16.78 4.99 10.73
CA GLY A 156 -15.76 4.69 9.74
C GLY A 156 -16.31 4.70 8.30
N LYS A 157 -17.47 4.09 8.06
CA LYS A 157 -18.12 4.08 6.73
C LYS A 157 -18.57 5.47 6.28
N ILE A 158 -19.02 6.32 7.20
CA ILE A 158 -19.39 7.72 6.91
C ILE A 158 -18.15 8.52 6.50
N VAL A 159 -17.06 8.40 7.27
CA VAL A 159 -15.78 9.06 6.96
C VAL A 159 -15.25 8.63 5.60
N GLN A 160 -15.30 7.34 5.25
CA GLN A 160 -14.83 6.88 3.94
C GLN A 160 -15.60 7.54 2.79
N ARG A 161 -16.93 7.66 2.91
CA ARG A 161 -17.74 8.40 1.92
C ARG A 161 -17.32 9.87 1.81
N MET A 162 -17.06 10.54 2.94
CA MET A 162 -16.56 11.92 2.93
C MET A 162 -15.18 12.04 2.27
N ILE A 163 -14.28 11.07 2.49
CA ILE A 163 -12.96 11.05 1.84
C ILE A 163 -13.12 10.86 0.32
N ASP A 164 -14.00 9.94 -0.10
CA ASP A 164 -14.21 9.63 -1.53
C ASP A 164 -14.87 10.79 -2.30
N GLU A 165 -15.45 11.78 -1.63
CA GLU A 165 -15.91 13.03 -2.26
C GLU A 165 -14.74 13.89 -2.76
N PHE A 166 -13.60 13.88 -2.07
CA PHE A 166 -12.45 14.74 -2.36
C PHE A 166 -11.26 14.01 -2.99
N TYR A 167 -11.15 12.70 -2.76
CA TYR A 167 -10.03 11.88 -3.22
C TYR A 167 -10.47 10.81 -4.22
N ASP A 168 -9.60 10.52 -5.17
CA ASP A 168 -9.70 9.43 -6.14
C ASP A 168 -8.47 8.54 -6.01
N PHE A 169 -8.62 7.38 -5.38
CA PHE A 169 -7.54 6.42 -5.18
C PHE A 169 -7.54 5.39 -6.31
N THR A 170 -6.43 5.30 -7.03
CA THR A 170 -6.31 4.42 -8.20
C THR A 170 -5.05 3.57 -8.12
N GLY A 171 -5.15 2.30 -8.54
CA GLY A 171 -3.96 1.45 -8.68
C GLY A 171 -3.08 1.87 -9.87
N TYR A 172 -1.77 1.58 -9.85
CA TYR A 172 -0.89 1.91 -10.99
C TYR A 172 -1.38 1.33 -12.32
N ILE A 173 -1.69 0.03 -12.35
CA ILE A 173 -2.15 -0.67 -13.55
C ILE A 173 -3.52 -0.13 -14.02
N GLU A 174 -4.39 0.20 -13.07
CA GLU A 174 -5.69 0.78 -13.36
C GLU A 174 -5.56 2.17 -13.98
N PHE A 175 -4.68 3.01 -13.42
CA PHE A 175 -4.34 4.31 -13.99
C PHE A 175 -3.80 4.17 -15.42
N SER A 176 -2.85 3.25 -15.67
CA SER A 176 -2.33 3.05 -17.02
C SER A 176 -3.39 2.55 -17.98
N ASN A 177 -4.25 1.61 -17.55
CA ASN A 177 -5.32 1.06 -18.36
C ASN A 177 -6.38 2.11 -18.71
N MET A 178 -6.68 3.03 -17.80
CA MET A 178 -7.58 4.16 -18.04
C MET A 178 -7.06 5.03 -19.18
N ILE A 179 -5.79 5.44 -19.12
CA ILE A 179 -5.17 6.28 -20.16
C ILE A 179 -5.07 5.54 -21.49
N GLU A 180 -4.58 4.29 -21.48
CA GLU A 180 -4.42 3.49 -22.71
C GLU A 180 -5.76 3.22 -23.39
N ARG A 181 -6.81 2.90 -22.62
CA ARG A 181 -8.15 2.70 -23.18
C ARG A 181 -8.64 3.94 -23.93
N GLN A 182 -8.47 5.12 -23.36
CA GLN A 182 -8.86 6.37 -24.01
C GLN A 182 -7.96 6.70 -25.21
N SER A 183 -6.66 6.47 -25.08
CA SER A 183 -5.67 6.66 -26.15
C SER A 183 -5.95 5.77 -27.38
N LEU A 184 -6.55 4.59 -27.19
CA LEU A 184 -6.91 3.66 -28.26
C LEU A 184 -8.33 3.90 -28.81
N ALA A 185 -9.23 4.45 -28.00
CA ALA A 185 -10.63 4.66 -28.38
C ALA A 185 -10.86 5.99 -29.10
N LEU A 186 -10.06 7.01 -28.79
CA LEU A 186 -10.26 8.39 -29.27
C LEU A 186 -9.24 8.75 -30.35
N SER A 187 -9.60 9.72 -31.21
CA SER A 187 -8.63 10.36 -32.11
C SER A 187 -7.57 11.10 -31.30
N ALA A 188 -6.41 11.42 -31.89
CA ALA A 188 -5.34 12.14 -31.17
C ALA A 188 -5.83 13.49 -30.58
N ASN A 189 -6.68 14.21 -31.32
CA ASN A 189 -7.25 15.48 -30.86
C ASN A 189 -8.27 15.28 -29.74
N ASP A 190 -9.15 14.28 -29.86
CA ASP A 190 -10.16 13.98 -28.84
C ASP A 190 -9.53 13.43 -27.57
N PHE A 191 -8.48 12.60 -27.70
CA PHE A 191 -7.69 12.13 -26.58
C PHE A 191 -7.02 13.31 -25.86
N ALA A 192 -6.41 14.24 -26.59
CA ALA A 192 -5.85 15.45 -25.99
C ALA A 192 -6.93 16.31 -25.30
N GLY A 193 -8.11 16.42 -25.90
CA GLY A 193 -9.28 17.07 -25.29
C GLY A 193 -9.73 16.39 -24.00
N TRP A 194 -9.76 15.06 -23.98
CA TRP A 194 -10.07 14.27 -22.79
C TRP A 194 -9.02 14.46 -21.69
N ILE A 195 -7.73 14.39 -22.01
CA ILE A 195 -6.65 14.65 -21.04
C ILE A 195 -6.79 16.04 -20.43
N ARG A 196 -7.03 17.07 -21.25
CA ARG A 196 -7.23 18.45 -20.76
C ARG A 196 -8.44 18.53 -19.82
N LYS A 197 -9.55 17.90 -20.18
CA LYS A 197 -10.75 17.85 -19.34
C LYS A 197 -10.50 17.13 -18.00
N THR A 198 -9.73 16.05 -18.02
CA THR A 198 -9.54 15.18 -16.85
C THR A 198 -8.40 15.63 -15.93
N PHE A 199 -7.34 16.25 -16.46
CA PHE A 199 -6.09 16.51 -15.72
C PHE A 199 -5.70 17.99 -15.60
N ASN A 200 -6.30 18.92 -16.37
CA ASN A 200 -5.91 20.34 -16.26
C ASN A 200 -6.22 20.89 -14.86
N GLY A 201 -5.22 21.51 -14.23
CA GLY A 201 -5.33 22.06 -12.87
C GLY A 201 -5.58 21.01 -11.78
N LYS A 202 -5.46 19.71 -12.07
CA LYS A 202 -5.65 18.63 -11.08
C LYS A 202 -4.39 18.43 -10.26
N LEU A 203 -4.54 18.05 -8.99
CA LEU A 203 -3.44 17.53 -8.17
C LEU A 203 -3.34 16.01 -8.36
N LEU A 204 -2.20 15.56 -8.89
CA LEU A 204 -1.85 14.16 -9.08
C LEU A 204 -0.69 13.79 -8.16
N ILE A 205 -0.95 12.85 -7.24
CA ILE A 205 0.02 12.32 -6.29
C ILE A 205 0.35 10.88 -6.69
N ILE A 206 1.62 10.56 -6.84
CA ILE A 206 2.09 9.19 -7.10
C ILE A 206 3.04 8.79 -5.98
N ASP A 207 2.65 7.82 -5.16
CA ASP A 207 3.54 7.25 -4.13
C ASP A 207 4.52 6.26 -4.76
N GLU A 208 5.56 5.85 -4.02
CA GLU A 208 6.61 4.92 -4.47
C GLU A 208 7.07 5.14 -5.92
N ALA A 209 7.32 6.41 -6.26
CA ALA A 209 7.64 6.88 -7.62
C ALA A 209 8.89 6.23 -8.22
N HIS A 210 9.71 5.54 -7.39
CA HIS A 210 10.82 4.71 -7.84
C HIS A 210 10.39 3.54 -8.74
N ASN A 211 9.11 3.19 -8.74
CA ASN A 211 8.55 2.20 -9.66
C ASN A 211 8.39 2.75 -11.10
N LEU A 212 8.44 4.07 -11.29
CA LEU A 212 8.38 4.72 -12.60
C LEU A 212 9.77 4.73 -13.25
N ARG A 213 9.95 4.02 -14.37
CA ARG A 213 11.26 3.84 -15.01
C ARG A 213 11.16 3.50 -16.50
N GLU A 214 12.11 4.01 -17.28
CA GLU A 214 12.34 3.62 -18.67
C GLU A 214 13.17 2.32 -18.75
N GLY A 215 12.88 1.43 -19.71
CA GLY A 215 13.68 0.21 -19.94
C GLY A 215 13.15 -1.04 -19.23
N ASN A 216 14.02 -2.01 -18.89
CA ASN A 216 13.72 -3.38 -18.42
C ASN A 216 12.99 -3.49 -17.06
N SER A 217 11.92 -2.72 -16.83
CA SER A 217 10.94 -2.95 -15.78
C SER A 217 9.93 -4.03 -16.18
N ASP A 218 9.22 -4.57 -15.19
CA ASP A 218 8.04 -5.42 -15.41
C ASP A 218 7.09 -4.76 -16.40
N GLU A 219 6.51 -5.52 -17.33
CA GLU A 219 5.68 -4.98 -18.44
C GLU A 219 4.59 -4.02 -17.95
N GLY A 220 4.01 -4.27 -16.77
CA GLY A 220 3.02 -3.38 -16.16
C GLY A 220 3.55 -1.98 -15.83
N PHE A 221 4.75 -1.85 -15.24
CA PHE A 221 5.27 -0.53 -14.84
C PHE A 221 5.82 0.29 -16.02
N LYS A 222 6.19 -0.37 -17.13
CA LYS A 222 6.44 0.30 -18.42
C LYS A 222 5.20 1.04 -18.90
N LEU A 223 4.03 0.39 -18.82
CA LEU A 223 2.75 0.98 -19.24
C LEU A 223 2.39 2.20 -18.39
N VAL A 224 2.61 2.12 -17.07
CA VAL A 224 2.38 3.24 -16.14
C VAL A 224 3.25 4.44 -16.50
N SER A 225 4.54 4.20 -16.73
CA SER A 225 5.49 5.25 -17.09
C SER A 225 5.12 5.90 -18.43
N ALA A 226 4.72 5.11 -19.42
CA ALA A 226 4.27 5.61 -20.72
C ALA A 226 2.94 6.39 -20.64
N ALA A 227 1.97 5.91 -19.86
CA ALA A 227 0.71 6.60 -19.62
C ALA A 227 0.94 7.96 -18.97
N LEU A 228 1.79 8.02 -17.94
CA LEU A 228 2.12 9.29 -17.28
C LEU A 228 2.82 10.27 -18.23
N GLN A 229 3.73 9.79 -19.10
CA GLN A 229 4.34 10.64 -20.13
C GLN A 229 3.30 11.28 -21.07
N LYS A 230 2.28 10.52 -21.49
CA LYS A 230 1.18 11.07 -22.30
C LYS A 230 0.43 12.18 -21.56
N VAL A 231 0.16 11.98 -20.27
CA VAL A 231 -0.53 12.98 -19.42
C VAL A 231 0.30 14.26 -19.29
N VAL A 232 1.55 14.19 -18.80
CA VAL A 232 2.38 15.39 -18.52
C VAL A 232 2.72 16.20 -19.76
N LYS A 233 2.78 15.56 -20.93
CA LYS A 233 3.01 16.25 -22.21
C LYS A 233 1.81 17.11 -22.63
N ILE A 234 0.58 16.67 -22.34
CA ILE A 234 -0.65 17.31 -22.81
C ILE A 234 -1.32 18.20 -21.76
N ALA A 235 -1.38 17.76 -20.50
CA ALA A 235 -2.07 18.48 -19.43
C ALA A 235 -1.42 19.85 -19.15
N GLU A 236 -2.23 20.81 -18.74
CA GLU A 236 -1.83 22.19 -18.44
C GLU A 236 -2.20 22.55 -16.99
N GLY A 237 -1.27 23.18 -16.28
CA GLY A 237 -1.46 23.62 -14.89
C GLY A 237 -1.66 22.49 -13.87
N MET A 238 -1.42 21.22 -14.25
CA MET A 238 -1.49 20.07 -13.35
C MET A 238 -0.38 20.16 -12.30
N THR A 239 -0.72 19.94 -11.03
CA THR A 239 0.28 19.80 -9.97
C THR A 239 0.66 18.34 -9.82
N LEU A 240 1.93 18.00 -10.06
CA LEU A 240 2.45 16.63 -9.99
C LEU A 240 3.37 16.48 -8.78
N VAL A 241 2.96 15.61 -7.84
CA VAL A 241 3.72 15.32 -6.62
C VAL A 241 4.14 13.85 -6.63
N LEU A 242 5.45 13.61 -6.67
CA LEU A 242 6.02 12.26 -6.65
C LEU A 242 6.62 11.98 -5.28
N LEU A 243 6.21 10.89 -4.63
CA LEU A 243 6.72 10.51 -3.31
C LEU A 243 7.64 9.29 -3.43
N THR A 244 8.83 9.35 -2.84
CA THR A 244 9.72 8.16 -2.77
C THR A 244 10.83 8.37 -1.75
N ALA A 245 11.22 7.30 -1.04
CA ALA A 245 12.45 7.32 -0.24
C ALA A 245 13.71 7.08 -1.09
N THR A 246 13.54 6.51 -2.28
CA THR A 246 14.61 5.91 -3.07
C THR A 246 14.41 6.27 -4.55
N PRO A 247 14.57 7.54 -4.95
CA PRO A 247 14.30 8.01 -6.31
C PRO A 247 15.22 7.37 -7.37
N MET A 248 16.33 6.80 -6.92
CA MET A 248 17.27 5.99 -7.70
C MET A 248 17.27 4.60 -7.08
N TYR A 249 16.39 3.73 -7.55
CA TYR A 249 16.32 2.34 -7.11
C TYR A 249 17.44 1.56 -7.78
N ASP A 250 17.44 1.40 -9.11
CA ASP A 250 18.42 0.53 -9.77
C ASP A 250 19.64 1.21 -10.36
N SER A 251 19.55 2.48 -10.72
CA SER A 251 20.69 3.25 -11.18
C SER A 251 20.48 4.72 -10.86
N PHE A 252 21.57 5.47 -10.77
CA PHE A 252 21.47 6.92 -10.61
C PHE A 252 20.77 7.60 -11.80
N GLY A 253 20.69 6.94 -12.96
CA GLY A 253 20.01 7.47 -14.15
C GLY A 253 18.51 7.64 -14.01
N GLU A 254 17.86 6.91 -13.10
CA GLU A 254 16.41 6.97 -12.89
C GLU A 254 15.95 8.36 -12.44
N ILE A 255 16.80 9.12 -11.75
CA ILE A 255 16.46 10.50 -11.37
C ILE A 255 16.17 11.39 -12.58
N MET A 256 16.90 11.18 -13.69
CA MET A 256 16.71 11.96 -14.91
C MET A 256 15.36 11.66 -15.56
N PHE A 257 14.85 10.44 -15.41
CA PHE A 257 13.52 10.11 -15.88
C PHE A 257 12.46 10.91 -15.12
N LEU A 258 12.54 10.94 -13.78
CA LEU A 258 11.60 11.70 -12.93
C LEU A 258 11.67 13.21 -13.24
N LEU A 259 12.87 13.77 -13.38
CA LEU A 259 13.04 15.18 -13.72
C LEU A 259 12.47 15.53 -15.11
N ASN A 260 12.61 14.65 -16.10
CA ASN A 260 12.02 14.86 -17.42
C ASN A 260 10.48 14.91 -17.39
N LEU A 261 9.83 14.15 -16.49
CA LEU A 261 8.38 14.26 -16.29
C LEU A 261 7.97 15.67 -15.85
N PHE A 262 8.73 16.26 -14.93
CA PHE A 262 8.48 17.63 -14.47
C PHE A 262 8.76 18.69 -15.54
N LEU A 263 9.86 18.53 -16.29
CA LEU A 263 10.18 19.45 -17.40
C LEU A 263 9.08 19.45 -18.47
N TRP A 264 8.46 18.29 -18.76
CA TRP A 264 7.29 18.22 -19.64
C TRP A 264 6.03 18.83 -19.02
N ASN A 265 5.81 18.62 -17.72
CA ASN A 265 4.65 19.19 -17.03
C ASN A 265 4.70 20.73 -17.00
N ASP A 266 5.88 21.31 -16.74
CA ASP A 266 6.12 22.75 -16.77
C ASP A 266 6.27 23.35 -18.19
N LYS A 267 6.23 22.51 -19.23
CA LYS A 267 6.46 22.93 -20.62
C LYS A 267 7.83 23.60 -20.86
N ARG A 268 8.84 23.31 -20.02
CA ARG A 268 10.23 23.74 -20.21
C ARG A 268 10.95 22.97 -21.32
N GLN A 269 10.35 21.88 -21.80
CA GLN A 269 10.85 21.09 -22.93
C GLN A 269 9.67 20.66 -23.82
N THR A 270 9.92 20.44 -25.11
CA THR A 270 8.89 20.00 -26.07
C THR A 270 8.56 18.52 -25.87
N ALA A 271 7.38 18.10 -26.34
CA ALA A 271 6.87 16.73 -26.18
C ALA A 271 7.82 15.64 -26.72
N ASP A 272 8.62 15.95 -27.74
CA ASP A 272 9.55 15.00 -28.39
C ASP A 272 11.00 15.13 -27.89
N SER A 273 11.28 16.12 -27.04
CA SER A 273 12.60 16.35 -26.46
C SER A 273 12.70 15.77 -25.05
N LYS A 274 13.89 15.27 -24.67
CA LYS A 274 14.23 14.92 -23.29
C LYS A 274 15.71 15.17 -23.00
N VAL A 275 16.02 15.50 -21.76
CA VAL A 275 17.41 15.57 -21.28
C VAL A 275 17.94 14.16 -21.08
N LEU A 276 18.98 13.79 -21.84
CA LEU A 276 19.61 12.48 -21.75
C LEU A 276 20.57 12.40 -20.57
N ILE A 277 20.64 11.22 -19.94
CA ILE A 277 21.56 10.94 -18.83
C ILE A 277 23.02 11.23 -19.20
N THR A 278 23.44 10.88 -20.41
CA THR A 278 24.81 11.07 -20.91
C THR A 278 25.22 12.53 -21.06
N ASN A 279 24.25 13.44 -21.08
CA ASN A 279 24.52 14.88 -21.13
C ASN A 279 24.80 15.46 -19.73
N ILE A 280 24.52 14.71 -18.67
CA ILE A 280 24.68 15.14 -17.29
C ILE A 280 25.77 14.33 -16.58
N PHE A 281 25.74 13.00 -16.71
CA PHE A 281 26.57 12.09 -15.93
C PHE A 281 27.50 11.23 -16.79
N ASN A 282 28.70 11.01 -16.26
CA ASN A 282 29.59 9.92 -16.65
C ASN A 282 29.07 8.57 -16.12
N PRO A 283 29.53 7.42 -16.65
CA PRO A 283 29.09 6.10 -16.21
C PRO A 283 29.30 5.79 -14.72
N ASN A 284 30.22 6.50 -14.04
CA ASN A 284 30.50 6.33 -12.61
C ASN A 284 29.60 7.20 -11.70
N GLY A 285 28.72 8.04 -12.25
CA GLY A 285 27.85 8.96 -11.52
C GLY A 285 28.42 10.37 -11.30
N THR A 286 29.64 10.65 -11.75
CA THR A 286 30.21 12.01 -11.74
C THR A 286 29.67 12.86 -12.89
N PHE A 287 29.76 14.19 -12.81
CA PHE A 287 29.28 15.08 -13.87
C PHE A 287 30.23 15.13 -15.07
N VAL A 288 29.66 15.28 -16.27
CA VAL A 288 30.44 15.42 -17.51
C VAL A 288 31.14 16.78 -17.63
N SER A 289 30.56 17.84 -17.05
CA SER A 289 31.14 19.18 -17.00
C SER A 289 30.56 19.99 -15.83
N PRO A 290 31.20 21.10 -15.41
CA PRO A 290 30.66 22.00 -14.39
C PRO A 290 29.30 22.62 -14.76
N GLU A 291 29.06 22.89 -16.04
CA GLU A 291 27.78 23.40 -16.53
C GLU A 291 26.67 22.36 -16.41
N ALA A 292 27.00 21.08 -16.65
CA ALA A 292 26.08 19.97 -16.46
C ALA A 292 25.70 19.79 -14.98
N GLU A 293 26.69 19.93 -14.08
CA GLU A 293 26.44 19.95 -12.64
C GLU A 293 25.52 21.10 -12.26
N ALA A 294 25.84 22.33 -12.66
CA ALA A 294 25.03 23.52 -12.34
C ALA A 294 23.58 23.38 -12.84
N ARG A 295 23.40 22.84 -14.05
CA ARG A 295 22.08 22.56 -14.62
C ARG A 295 21.31 21.52 -13.80
N PHE A 296 21.95 20.42 -13.43
CA PHE A 296 21.33 19.38 -12.62
C PHE A 296 20.95 19.90 -11.22
N ARG A 297 21.85 20.66 -10.57
CA ARG A 297 21.58 21.32 -9.28
C ARG A 297 20.39 22.28 -9.38
N GLY A 298 20.28 23.04 -10.47
CA GLY A 298 19.11 23.87 -10.75
C GLY A 298 17.82 23.07 -10.83
N TYR A 299 17.81 21.94 -11.55
CA TYR A 299 16.63 21.05 -11.57
C TYR A 299 16.28 20.49 -10.18
N CYS A 300 17.29 20.15 -9.38
CA CYS A 300 17.07 19.68 -8.01
C CYS A 300 16.49 20.78 -7.13
N HIS A 301 16.98 22.01 -7.27
CA HIS A 301 16.49 23.16 -6.53
C HIS A 301 15.04 23.49 -6.86
N ASP A 302 14.64 23.34 -8.12
CA ASP A 302 13.27 23.62 -8.54
C ASP A 302 12.28 22.51 -8.12
N TYR A 303 12.73 21.25 -8.11
CA TYR A 303 11.82 20.10 -8.09
C TYR A 303 12.05 19.10 -6.96
N VAL A 304 13.07 19.22 -6.12
CA VAL A 304 13.39 18.22 -5.11
C VAL A 304 13.27 18.81 -3.71
N SER A 305 12.44 18.18 -2.90
CA SER A 305 12.44 18.33 -1.44
C SER A 305 13.10 17.10 -0.83
N PHE A 306 14.05 17.30 0.07
CA PHE A 306 14.81 16.22 0.67
C PHE A 306 14.68 16.20 2.18
N ILE A 307 14.26 15.06 2.74
CA ILE A 307 14.24 14.84 4.18
C ILE A 307 14.91 13.52 4.51
N ARG A 308 15.95 13.56 5.34
CA ARG A 308 16.67 12.38 5.80
C ARG A 308 15.73 11.51 6.66
N GLY A 309 15.81 10.20 6.47
CA GLY A 309 15.16 9.23 7.36
C GLY A 309 15.96 9.01 8.65
N GLU A 310 15.49 8.08 9.48
CA GLU A 310 16.21 7.62 10.69
C GLU A 310 16.53 8.75 11.70
N ASN A 311 15.57 9.63 11.95
CA ASN A 311 15.73 10.67 12.98
C ASN A 311 16.07 10.01 14.33
N PRO A 312 17.23 10.29 14.95
CA PRO A 312 17.66 9.67 16.21
C PRO A 312 16.78 10.03 17.41
N PHE A 313 15.86 10.99 17.29
CA PHE A 313 14.91 11.35 18.33
C PHE A 313 13.64 10.49 18.30
N THR A 314 13.43 9.72 17.22
CA THR A 314 12.21 8.91 17.10
C THR A 314 12.46 7.49 16.62
N PHE A 315 13.56 7.23 15.91
CA PHE A 315 13.92 5.89 15.44
C PHE A 315 14.72 5.12 16.50
N PRO A 316 14.67 3.79 16.51
CA PRO A 316 15.62 2.99 17.28
C PRO A 316 17.05 3.18 16.76
N PHE A 317 18.04 3.06 17.65
CA PHE A 317 19.44 3.08 17.27
C PHE A 317 19.82 1.80 16.52
N ARG A 318 20.43 1.92 15.34
CA ARG A 318 20.89 0.77 14.56
C ARG A 318 22.25 0.31 15.07
N LEU A 319 22.37 -0.96 15.44
CA LEU A 319 23.65 -1.55 15.83
C LEU A 319 24.20 -2.48 14.74
N PRO A 320 25.53 -2.49 14.51
CA PRO A 320 26.16 -3.52 13.70
C PRO A 320 26.18 -4.86 14.45
N PRO A 321 26.40 -5.99 13.76
CA PRO A 321 26.64 -7.28 14.40
C PRO A 321 27.78 -7.22 15.45
N PRO A 322 27.82 -8.13 16.43
CA PRO A 322 28.96 -8.29 17.33
C PRO A 322 30.28 -8.45 16.57
N LYS A 323 31.38 -7.92 17.12
CA LYS A 323 32.68 -7.83 16.40
C LYS A 323 33.21 -9.20 15.96
N ASP A 324 32.96 -10.24 16.75
CA ASP A 324 33.31 -11.64 16.47
C ASP A 324 32.49 -12.26 15.33
N MET A 325 31.32 -11.69 15.02
CA MET A 325 30.47 -12.10 13.91
C MET A 325 30.70 -11.29 12.62
N ILE A 326 31.42 -10.17 12.69
CA ILE A 326 31.70 -9.35 11.51
C ILE A 326 32.75 -10.06 10.65
N ALA A 327 32.39 -10.30 9.40
CA ALA A 327 33.27 -10.90 8.42
C ALA A 327 34.54 -10.06 8.20
N PRO A 328 35.76 -10.56 8.48
CA PRO A 328 36.99 -9.79 8.32
C PRO A 328 37.24 -9.38 6.86
N LEU A 329 37.93 -8.26 6.62
CA LEU A 329 38.28 -7.78 5.27
C LEU A 329 39.54 -8.48 4.73
N ASP A 330 39.55 -9.82 4.77
CA ASP A 330 40.72 -10.68 4.53
C ASP A 330 40.66 -11.49 3.22
N ARG A 331 39.55 -11.41 2.48
CA ARG A 331 39.38 -12.13 1.22
C ARG A 331 40.32 -11.56 0.15
N LYS A 332 41.04 -12.45 -0.54
CA LYS A 332 42.03 -12.08 -1.56
C LYS A 332 41.61 -12.49 -2.96
N VAL A 333 40.74 -13.49 -3.08
CA VAL A 333 40.33 -14.10 -4.35
C VAL A 333 38.81 -13.95 -4.50
N ALA A 334 38.37 -13.40 -5.63
CA ALA A 334 36.95 -13.19 -5.89
C ALA A 334 36.21 -14.52 -6.17
N PHE A 335 34.89 -14.51 -6.00
CA PHE A 335 34.03 -15.59 -6.48
C PHE A 335 34.18 -15.75 -8.01
N LYS A 336 34.41 -16.98 -8.45
CA LYS A 336 34.73 -17.40 -9.83
C LYS A 336 35.96 -16.72 -10.46
N GLY A 337 37.00 -17.54 -10.58
CA GLY A 337 38.31 -17.19 -11.09
C GLY A 337 39.34 -17.40 -9.99
N LYS A 338 39.86 -18.63 -9.85
CA LYS A 338 40.93 -19.01 -8.90
C LYS A 338 42.20 -18.14 -9.04
N THR A 339 42.21 -17.20 -9.99
CA THR A 339 43.31 -16.32 -10.39
C THR A 339 42.97 -14.82 -10.33
N LYS A 340 41.72 -14.39 -10.06
CA LYS A 340 41.37 -12.95 -10.09
C LYS A 340 41.47 -12.35 -8.68
N LYS A 341 42.56 -11.63 -8.44
CA LYS A 341 42.81 -10.87 -7.21
C LYS A 341 41.71 -9.81 -7.02
N ILE A 342 41.19 -9.69 -5.80
CA ILE A 342 40.27 -8.61 -5.43
C ILE A 342 41.06 -7.30 -5.46
N THR A 343 40.67 -6.38 -6.35
CA THR A 343 41.26 -5.03 -6.47
C THR A 343 40.52 -4.02 -5.61
N GLU A 344 39.21 -4.18 -5.46
CA GLU A 344 38.35 -3.33 -4.64
C GLU A 344 37.68 -4.18 -3.56
N PRO A 345 38.21 -4.17 -2.33
CA PRO A 345 37.59 -4.87 -1.21
C PRO A 345 36.31 -4.17 -0.76
N ARG A 346 35.47 -4.92 -0.04
CA ARG A 346 34.29 -4.40 0.66
C ARG A 346 34.72 -3.32 1.66
N LYS A 347 33.97 -2.23 1.76
CA LYS A 347 34.32 -1.08 2.63
C LYS A 347 33.23 -0.68 3.63
N TYR A 348 31.96 -0.73 3.24
CA TYR A 348 30.90 -0.03 3.98
C TYR A 348 29.97 -0.96 4.75
N LEU A 349 29.71 -2.16 4.24
CA LEU A 349 28.76 -3.09 4.82
C LEU A 349 29.42 -4.02 5.85
N PRO A 350 28.95 -4.02 7.11
CA PRO A 350 29.30 -5.07 8.06
C PRO A 350 28.46 -6.32 7.75
N LEU A 351 29.12 -7.36 7.23
CA LEU A 351 28.47 -8.63 6.90
C LEU A 351 28.65 -9.61 8.07
N ALA A 352 27.58 -10.33 8.42
CA ALA A 352 27.59 -11.35 9.45
C ALA A 352 28.04 -12.70 8.86
N VAL A 353 29.11 -13.30 9.39
CA VAL A 353 29.72 -14.50 8.83
C VAL A 353 29.12 -15.79 9.41
N SER A 354 28.93 -16.79 8.54
CA SER A 354 28.67 -18.19 8.92
C SER A 354 29.63 -19.12 8.18
N TYR A 355 30.41 -19.92 8.91
CA TYR A 355 31.38 -20.83 8.29
C TYR A 355 30.71 -22.13 7.82
N VAL A 356 30.91 -22.49 6.56
CA VAL A 356 30.26 -23.68 5.96
C VAL A 356 31.04 -24.96 6.25
N ARG A 357 30.30 -26.03 6.55
CA ARG A 357 30.79 -27.40 6.76
C ARG A 357 30.24 -28.34 5.70
N SER A 358 30.81 -29.52 5.52
CA SER A 358 30.24 -30.53 4.60
C SER A 358 28.91 -31.04 5.16
N PRO A 359 27.86 -31.23 4.31
CA PRO A 359 27.90 -31.17 2.85
C PRO A 359 27.69 -29.77 2.23
N GLN A 360 27.29 -28.74 2.99
CA GLN A 360 27.06 -27.39 2.44
C GLN A 360 28.30 -26.81 1.75
N LYS A 361 29.48 -26.99 2.34
CA LYS A 361 30.77 -26.50 1.82
C LYS A 361 31.00 -26.91 0.36
N GLU A 362 30.70 -28.17 0.04
CA GLU A 362 30.88 -28.73 -1.31
C GLU A 362 29.89 -28.13 -2.32
N ARG A 363 28.63 -27.98 -1.91
CA ARG A 363 27.61 -27.38 -2.78
C ARG A 363 27.87 -25.90 -3.02
N VAL A 364 28.26 -25.13 -2.00
CA VAL A 364 28.66 -23.72 -2.14
C VAL A 364 29.88 -23.59 -3.06
N ALA A 365 30.85 -24.52 -2.99
CA ALA A 365 31.99 -24.54 -3.92
C ALA A 365 31.60 -24.90 -5.37
N SER A 366 30.50 -25.62 -5.58
CA SER A 366 30.01 -25.99 -6.92
C SER A 366 29.20 -24.89 -7.62
N VAL A 367 28.87 -23.80 -6.92
CA VAL A 367 28.02 -22.71 -7.41
C VAL A 367 28.66 -22.06 -8.64
N SER A 368 27.85 -21.87 -9.69
CA SER A 368 28.33 -21.36 -10.96
C SER A 368 28.17 -19.85 -11.10
N GLY A 369 27.32 -19.21 -10.32
CA GLY A 369 26.94 -17.80 -10.50
C GLY A 369 26.35 -17.47 -11.87
N LYS A 370 25.95 -18.46 -12.68
CA LYS A 370 25.27 -18.25 -13.97
C LYS A 370 23.76 -18.05 -13.78
N ASN A 371 23.18 -18.68 -12.77
CA ASN A 371 21.78 -18.56 -12.42
C ASN A 371 21.66 -18.01 -11.00
N VAL A 372 21.63 -16.69 -10.86
CA VAL A 372 21.59 -15.98 -9.57
C VAL A 372 20.55 -16.58 -8.61
N GLN A 373 19.38 -16.98 -9.12
CA GLN A 373 18.32 -17.54 -8.28
C GLN A 373 18.68 -18.90 -7.71
N GLU A 374 19.17 -19.82 -8.54
CA GLU A 374 19.53 -21.18 -8.10
C GLU A 374 20.86 -21.21 -7.34
N ASP A 375 21.81 -20.36 -7.73
CA ASP A 375 23.17 -20.28 -7.18
C ASP A 375 23.20 -19.67 -5.77
N MET A 376 22.15 -18.95 -5.36
CA MET A 376 22.04 -18.41 -3.99
C MET A 376 21.60 -19.47 -2.96
N ILE A 377 20.75 -20.42 -3.35
CA ILE A 377 20.14 -21.39 -2.43
C ILE A 377 21.19 -22.20 -1.65
N PRO A 378 22.29 -22.71 -2.26
CA PRO A 378 23.34 -23.42 -1.53
C PRO A 378 23.99 -22.60 -0.40
N THR A 379 24.00 -21.26 -0.50
CA THR A 379 24.49 -20.38 0.57
C THR A 379 23.51 -20.25 1.75
N ILE A 380 22.26 -20.70 1.58
CA ILE A 380 21.21 -20.67 2.59
C ILE A 380 21.09 -22.06 3.23
N VAL A 381 20.76 -23.07 2.42
CA VAL A 381 20.49 -24.45 2.87
C VAL A 381 20.71 -25.46 1.75
N VAL A 382 21.24 -26.65 2.10
CA VAL A 382 21.45 -27.77 1.18
C VAL A 382 20.81 -29.05 1.70
N SER A 383 20.41 -29.96 0.81
CA SER A 383 19.95 -31.28 1.23
C SER A 383 21.13 -32.20 1.54
N PRO A 384 20.91 -33.26 2.34
CA PRO A 384 21.90 -34.31 2.63
C PRO A 384 22.50 -35.00 1.40
N ASP A 385 21.65 -35.28 0.42
CA ASP A 385 21.97 -36.11 -0.73
C ASP A 385 22.08 -35.32 -2.04
N GLY A 386 22.12 -33.99 -1.95
CA GLY A 386 22.23 -33.07 -3.08
C GLY A 386 20.96 -32.83 -3.90
N ARG A 387 19.83 -33.49 -3.59
CA ARG A 387 18.52 -33.24 -4.22
C ARG A 387 18.04 -31.81 -3.98
N ALA A 388 17.07 -31.35 -4.79
CA ALA A 388 16.44 -30.05 -4.57
C ALA A 388 15.70 -30.01 -3.21
N ILE A 389 15.81 -28.90 -2.48
CA ILE A 389 15.16 -28.73 -1.16
C ILE A 389 13.66 -29.01 -1.20
N THR A 390 12.99 -28.66 -2.30
CA THR A 390 11.56 -28.92 -2.49
C THR A 390 11.20 -30.40 -2.58
N LYS A 391 12.16 -31.29 -2.88
CA LYS A 391 12.02 -32.75 -2.91
C LYS A 391 12.46 -33.43 -1.61
N CYS A 392 12.86 -32.65 -0.60
CA CYS A 392 13.23 -33.18 0.72
C CYS A 392 12.03 -33.30 1.65
N PHE A 393 10.88 -32.74 1.26
CA PHE A 393 9.67 -32.72 2.07
C PHE A 393 8.48 -33.17 1.23
N ASP A 394 7.77 -34.19 1.73
CA ASP A 394 6.47 -34.59 1.20
C ASP A 394 5.38 -33.79 1.91
N LYS A 395 4.32 -33.41 1.18
CA LYS A 395 3.11 -32.87 1.79
C LYS A 395 2.26 -34.02 2.33
N SER A 396 1.64 -33.82 3.50
CA SER A 396 0.73 -34.80 4.08
C SER A 396 -0.43 -35.11 3.11
N THR A 397 -0.86 -36.37 3.10
CA THR A 397 -1.99 -36.85 2.30
C THR A 397 -3.34 -36.45 2.89
N ASP A 398 -3.37 -36.04 4.17
CA ASP A 398 -4.54 -35.50 4.82
C ASP A 398 -4.76 -34.04 4.35
N MET A 399 -5.72 -33.87 3.44
CA MET A 399 -6.06 -32.56 2.86
C MET A 399 -6.58 -31.55 3.89
N THR A 400 -6.88 -31.97 5.13
CA THR A 400 -7.28 -31.08 6.24
C THR A 400 -6.07 -30.51 7.00
N LYS A 401 -4.88 -31.11 6.85
CA LYS A 401 -3.64 -30.71 7.53
C LYS A 401 -2.56 -30.39 6.50
N ALA A 402 -2.34 -29.10 6.24
CA ALA A 402 -1.30 -28.62 5.32
C ALA A 402 0.13 -28.74 5.91
N GLN A 403 0.50 -29.92 6.41
CA GLN A 403 1.79 -30.22 7.05
C GLN A 403 2.75 -30.92 6.07
N TYR A 404 4.02 -30.93 6.44
CA TYR A 404 5.14 -31.51 5.71
C TYR A 404 5.80 -32.60 6.55
N ARG A 405 6.36 -33.59 5.88
CA ARG A 405 7.22 -34.62 6.49
C ARG A 405 8.51 -34.73 5.69
N TYR A 406 9.61 -35.10 6.33
CA TYR A 406 10.83 -35.46 5.59
C TYR A 406 10.50 -36.60 4.63
N ALA A 407 10.97 -36.46 3.38
CA ALA A 407 10.77 -37.48 2.35
C ALA A 407 11.51 -38.77 2.73
N ALA A 408 11.04 -39.91 2.23
CA ALA A 408 11.67 -41.19 2.51
C ALA A 408 13.17 -41.18 2.15
N GLY A 409 14.00 -41.65 3.09
CA GLY A 409 15.46 -41.70 2.95
C GLY A 409 16.18 -40.36 3.12
N VAL A 410 15.48 -39.30 3.51
CA VAL A 410 16.09 -38.00 3.85
C VAL A 410 16.25 -37.92 5.38
N GLU A 411 17.48 -37.76 5.85
CA GLU A 411 17.74 -37.48 7.27
C GLU A 411 17.13 -36.14 7.69
N SER A 412 16.81 -35.98 8.98
CA SER A 412 16.27 -34.73 9.55
C SER A 412 17.34 -33.64 9.61
N PHE A 413 17.77 -33.15 8.46
CA PHE A 413 18.92 -32.25 8.31
C PHE A 413 18.72 -30.84 8.89
N LEU A 414 17.49 -30.48 9.27
CA LEU A 414 17.18 -29.25 10.00
C LEU A 414 17.16 -29.47 11.54
N SER A 415 17.49 -30.67 12.02
CA SER A 415 17.58 -30.98 13.45
C SER A 415 18.75 -30.27 14.13
N PRO A 416 18.73 -30.12 15.47
CA PRO A 416 19.80 -29.50 16.23
C PRO A 416 21.21 -30.05 15.94
N SER A 417 21.35 -31.37 15.77
CA SER A 417 22.64 -32.01 15.51
C SER A 417 23.18 -31.76 14.09
N ASN A 418 22.28 -31.66 13.09
CA ASN A 418 22.67 -31.64 11.68
C ASN A 418 22.68 -30.23 11.08
N ILE A 419 21.89 -29.29 11.59
CA ILE A 419 21.63 -28.00 10.93
C ILE A 419 22.90 -27.21 10.57
N ALA A 420 23.95 -27.28 11.39
CA ALA A 420 25.22 -26.59 11.13
C ALA A 420 25.96 -27.11 9.88
N ASN A 421 25.71 -28.34 9.47
CA ASN A 421 26.33 -28.98 8.31
C ASN A 421 25.59 -28.66 6.99
N HIS A 422 24.28 -28.41 7.08
CA HIS A 422 23.41 -28.19 5.92
C HIS A 422 22.99 -26.72 5.73
N ALA A 423 22.99 -25.92 6.80
CA ALA A 423 22.54 -24.53 6.81
C ALA A 423 23.28 -23.70 7.88
N ALA A 424 24.54 -23.38 7.62
CA ALA A 424 25.40 -22.63 8.54
C ALA A 424 24.81 -21.29 9.00
N LYS A 425 24.10 -20.59 8.11
CA LYS A 425 23.38 -19.35 8.43
C LYS A 425 22.24 -19.60 9.42
N PHE A 426 21.45 -20.66 9.21
CA PHE A 426 20.34 -20.99 10.12
C PHE A 426 20.86 -21.31 11.51
N ALA A 427 21.93 -22.12 11.61
CA ALA A 427 22.57 -22.42 12.89
C ALA A 427 23.03 -21.14 13.62
N THR A 428 23.66 -20.21 12.89
CA THR A 428 24.12 -18.93 13.44
C THR A 428 22.94 -18.07 13.94
N ILE A 429 21.87 -17.98 13.16
CA ILE A 429 20.68 -17.20 13.51
C ILE A 429 19.95 -17.83 14.70
N LEU A 430 19.79 -19.15 14.73
CA LEU A 430 19.16 -19.86 15.85
C LEU A 430 19.91 -19.62 17.16
N LYS A 431 21.25 -19.68 17.12
CA LYS A 431 22.09 -19.31 18.26
C LYS A 431 21.83 -17.87 18.71
N CYS A 432 21.77 -16.91 17.77
CA CYS A 432 21.44 -15.52 18.11
C CYS A 432 20.06 -15.39 18.77
N ILE A 433 19.04 -16.09 18.27
CA ILE A 433 17.68 -16.05 18.82
C ILE A 433 17.66 -16.61 20.25
N GLN A 434 18.35 -17.74 20.48
CA GLN A 434 18.45 -18.41 21.78
C GLN A 434 19.19 -17.55 22.82
N GLU A 435 20.24 -16.84 22.41
CA GLU A 435 21.03 -15.95 23.28
C GLU A 435 20.38 -14.56 23.48
N SER A 436 19.26 -14.27 22.81
CA SER A 436 18.68 -12.94 22.75
C SER A 436 17.58 -12.69 23.79
N LYS A 437 17.16 -11.43 23.94
CA LYS A 437 15.85 -11.02 24.49
C LYS A 437 15.15 -10.05 23.53
N GLY A 438 13.83 -10.18 23.36
CA GLY A 438 13.02 -9.37 22.45
C GLY A 438 12.63 -10.07 21.15
N ILE A 439 11.97 -9.34 20.25
CA ILE A 439 11.44 -9.89 19.00
C ILE A 439 12.54 -9.91 17.93
N VAL A 440 12.67 -11.03 17.23
CA VAL A 440 13.63 -11.22 16.12
C VAL A 440 12.88 -11.29 14.79
N PHE A 441 13.34 -10.53 13.81
CA PHE A 441 12.79 -10.55 12.45
C PHE A 441 13.79 -11.20 11.49
N VAL A 442 13.35 -12.24 10.77
CA VAL A 442 14.14 -12.97 9.78
C VAL A 442 13.48 -12.83 8.41
N TYR A 443 14.26 -12.41 7.43
CA TYR A 443 13.81 -12.20 6.07
C TYR A 443 14.65 -13.02 5.08
N SER A 444 13.99 -13.59 4.08
CA SER A 444 14.60 -14.25 2.93
C SER A 444 13.85 -13.90 1.65
N ASN A 445 14.58 -13.62 0.56
CA ASN A 445 13.92 -13.43 -0.75
C ASN A 445 13.30 -14.74 -1.27
N TYR A 446 13.80 -15.88 -0.77
CA TYR A 446 13.34 -17.21 -1.15
C TYR A 446 12.30 -17.74 -0.16
N VAL A 447 11.09 -18.00 -0.65
CA VAL A 447 10.05 -18.67 0.15
C VAL A 447 10.44 -20.13 0.40
N ARG A 448 10.69 -20.87 -0.69
CA ARG A 448 11.20 -22.25 -0.66
C ARG A 448 12.71 -22.23 -0.87
N GLY A 449 13.46 -22.97 -0.06
CA GLY A 449 14.91 -22.86 0.07
C GLY A 449 15.38 -21.71 0.97
N GLY A 450 14.49 -21.18 1.83
CA GLY A 450 14.77 -20.01 2.66
C GLY A 450 13.78 -19.89 3.82
N ALA A 451 12.80 -18.97 3.70
CA ALA A 451 11.87 -18.63 4.78
C ALA A 451 11.08 -19.83 5.34
N LEU A 452 10.56 -20.71 4.46
CA LEU A 452 9.83 -21.91 4.86
C LEU A 452 10.73 -22.91 5.60
N GLN A 453 11.95 -23.14 5.10
CA GLN A 453 12.91 -24.06 5.71
C GLN A 453 13.42 -23.53 7.04
N PHE A 454 13.56 -22.22 7.18
CA PHE A 454 13.90 -21.61 8.45
C PHE A 454 12.76 -21.78 9.47
N ALA A 455 11.49 -21.65 9.05
CA ALA A 455 10.34 -21.93 9.91
C ALA A 455 10.29 -23.41 10.35
N MET A 456 10.58 -24.35 9.45
CA MET A 456 10.70 -25.78 9.79
C MET A 456 11.87 -26.04 10.74
N ALA A 457 13.01 -25.36 10.54
CA ALA A 457 14.15 -25.45 11.45
C ALA A 457 13.81 -24.93 12.85
N LEU A 458 13.04 -23.84 12.97
CA LEU A 458 12.55 -23.37 14.27
C LEU A 458 11.72 -24.44 14.98
N GLU A 459 10.87 -25.18 14.27
CA GLU A 459 10.06 -26.24 14.87
C GLU A 459 10.91 -27.42 15.38
N GLU A 460 11.95 -27.81 14.65
CA GLU A 460 12.95 -28.79 15.11
C GLU A 460 13.71 -28.33 16.37
N HIS A 461 13.76 -27.02 16.60
CA HIS A 461 14.44 -26.40 17.75
C HIS A 461 13.46 -25.93 18.84
N GLY A 462 12.24 -26.46 18.85
CA GLY A 462 11.28 -26.27 19.94
C GLY A 462 10.42 -25.01 19.85
N TYR A 463 10.32 -24.35 18.69
CA TYR A 463 9.39 -23.24 18.47
C TYR A 463 8.07 -23.72 17.87
N GLU A 464 7.00 -22.94 18.09
CA GLU A 464 5.67 -23.27 17.58
C GLU A 464 5.07 -22.13 16.77
N PRO A 465 4.21 -22.39 15.77
CA PRO A 465 3.53 -21.33 15.05
C PRO A 465 2.59 -20.57 15.98
N ALA A 466 2.61 -19.25 15.88
CA ALA A 466 1.70 -18.40 16.65
C ALA A 466 0.24 -18.59 16.20
N VAL A 467 0.01 -18.87 14.92
CA VAL A 467 -1.31 -19.12 14.32
C VAL A 467 -1.21 -20.32 13.40
N GLY A 468 -2.17 -21.24 13.50
CA GLY A 468 -2.21 -22.45 12.71
C GLY A 468 -1.58 -23.65 13.42
N ILE A 469 -1.32 -24.71 12.64
CA ILE A 469 -0.68 -25.94 13.09
C ILE A 469 0.79 -25.95 12.67
N LYS A 470 1.61 -26.79 13.33
CA LYS A 470 3.04 -26.97 12.99
C LYS A 470 3.21 -27.32 11.52
N LEU A 471 4.25 -26.78 10.88
CA LEU A 471 4.61 -27.08 9.50
C LEU A 471 5.10 -28.53 9.36
N LEU A 472 5.85 -29.05 10.33
CA LEU A 472 6.33 -30.43 10.34
C LEU A 472 5.37 -31.34 11.12
N GLU A 473 4.98 -32.44 10.48
CA GLU A 473 4.16 -33.49 11.10
C GLU A 473 4.99 -34.33 12.08
N ASN A 474 6.21 -34.69 11.68
CA ASN A 474 7.16 -35.47 12.48
C ASN A 474 8.46 -34.68 12.63
N LEU A 475 8.79 -34.31 13.87
CA LEU A 475 10.08 -33.73 14.24
C LEU A 475 11.11 -34.85 14.42
N SER A 476 12.39 -34.50 14.36
CA SER A 476 13.51 -35.43 14.65
C SER A 476 13.43 -36.05 16.05
N GLY A 477 12.79 -35.36 17.00
CA GLY A 477 12.71 -35.76 18.40
C GLY A 477 13.96 -35.39 19.23
N GLU A 478 14.96 -34.74 18.63
CA GLU A 478 16.19 -34.33 19.33
C GLU A 478 15.93 -33.23 20.38
N PHE A 479 14.97 -32.35 20.12
CA PHE A 479 14.52 -31.38 21.12
C PHE A 479 13.47 -32.01 22.05
N ALA A 480 13.91 -32.37 23.25
CA ALA A 480 13.04 -32.84 24.32
C ALA A 480 12.78 -31.70 25.33
N GLY A 481 11.69 -30.95 25.14
CA GLY A 481 11.36 -29.83 26.02
C GLY A 481 10.01 -29.18 25.73
N ALA A 482 9.58 -28.28 26.62
CA ALA A 482 8.46 -27.40 26.36
C ALA A 482 8.81 -26.39 25.26
N ALA A 483 7.80 -25.84 24.60
CA ALA A 483 7.99 -24.83 23.57
C ALA A 483 8.79 -23.63 24.09
N VAL A 484 9.86 -23.26 23.39
CA VAL A 484 10.77 -22.17 23.78
C VAL A 484 10.21 -20.80 23.41
N GLY A 485 9.32 -20.76 22.40
CA GLY A 485 8.65 -19.54 21.97
C GLY A 485 7.82 -19.77 20.72
N ARG A 486 7.11 -18.73 20.27
CA ARG A 486 6.29 -18.81 19.05
C ARG A 486 6.89 -18.01 17.91
N TYR A 487 6.63 -18.47 16.68
CA TYR A 487 6.99 -17.75 15.46
C TYR A 487 5.76 -17.33 14.65
N ALA A 488 5.84 -16.16 14.01
CA ALA A 488 4.87 -15.69 13.02
C ALA A 488 5.47 -15.87 11.62
N PHE A 489 4.84 -16.69 10.78
CA PHE A 489 5.30 -16.93 9.41
C PHE A 489 4.39 -16.23 8.40
N LEU A 490 4.86 -15.09 7.90
CA LEU A 490 4.13 -14.19 7.02
C LEU A 490 4.34 -14.61 5.55
N THR A 491 3.36 -15.32 4.99
CA THR A 491 3.38 -15.84 3.60
C THR A 491 2.10 -15.55 2.84
N SER A 492 2.17 -15.59 1.51
CA SER A 492 1.03 -15.35 0.61
C SER A 492 -0.11 -16.36 0.78
N ASP A 493 0.15 -17.48 1.45
CA ASP A 493 -0.84 -18.53 1.71
C ASP A 493 -1.73 -18.20 2.93
N MET A 494 -1.41 -17.13 3.68
CA MET A 494 -2.22 -16.67 4.82
C MET A 494 -3.47 -15.92 4.37
N THR A 495 -4.57 -16.12 5.09
CA THR A 495 -5.77 -15.27 4.94
C THR A 495 -5.54 -13.90 5.59
N ASP A 496 -6.22 -12.86 5.08
CA ASP A 496 -6.15 -11.51 5.67
C ASP A 496 -6.50 -11.51 7.16
N ARG A 497 -7.47 -12.32 7.58
CA ARG A 497 -7.85 -12.47 8.99
C ARG A 497 -6.71 -13.02 9.84
N GLN A 498 -5.98 -14.02 9.34
CA GLN A 498 -4.82 -14.57 10.05
C GLN A 498 -3.68 -13.53 10.14
N LEU A 499 -3.41 -12.83 9.03
CA LEU A 499 -2.40 -11.78 8.98
C LEU A 499 -2.70 -10.67 9.99
N GLN A 500 -3.93 -10.13 9.99
CA GLN A 500 -4.35 -9.09 10.94
C GLN A 500 -4.27 -9.58 12.40
N THR A 501 -4.60 -10.85 12.65
CA THR A 501 -4.48 -11.44 13.99
C THR A 501 -3.02 -11.49 14.46
N LEU A 502 -2.08 -11.90 13.60
CA LEU A 502 -0.65 -11.90 13.91
C LEU A 502 -0.12 -10.49 14.15
N ILE A 503 -0.43 -9.55 13.26
CA ILE A 503 0.00 -8.16 13.41
C ILE A 503 -0.51 -7.53 14.71
N ARG A 504 -1.77 -7.80 15.07
CA ARG A 504 -2.34 -7.33 16.35
C ARG A 504 -1.59 -7.88 17.56
N ARG A 505 -1.27 -9.19 17.55
CA ARG A 505 -0.50 -9.83 18.63
C ARG A 505 0.92 -9.31 18.73
N LEU A 506 1.60 -9.15 17.58
CA LEU A 506 2.95 -8.60 17.51
C LEU A 506 3.04 -7.18 18.08
N ARG A 507 2.02 -6.35 17.82
CA ARG A 507 1.96 -4.95 18.28
C ARG A 507 1.45 -4.77 19.71
N ASN A 508 1.01 -5.84 20.37
CA ASN A 508 0.52 -5.77 21.75
C ASN A 508 1.67 -5.33 22.68
N PRO A 509 1.47 -4.30 23.54
CA PRO A 509 2.48 -3.89 24.51
C PRO A 509 3.03 -5.01 25.38
N SER A 510 2.22 -6.02 25.73
CA SER A 510 2.69 -7.19 26.50
C SER A 510 3.69 -8.05 25.74
N ASN A 511 3.73 -7.97 24.40
CA ASN A 511 4.69 -8.67 23.58
C ASN A 511 5.97 -7.85 23.31
N ALA A 512 6.18 -6.69 23.94
CA ALA A 512 7.35 -5.83 23.67
C ALA A 512 8.71 -6.58 23.82
N LEU A 513 8.78 -7.55 24.74
CA LEU A 513 9.95 -8.39 24.98
C LEU A 513 9.90 -9.76 24.26
N GLY A 514 8.93 -9.97 23.37
CA GLY A 514 8.77 -11.20 22.58
C GLY A 514 8.26 -12.42 23.38
N GLN A 515 7.47 -12.18 24.43
CA GLN A 515 6.94 -13.24 25.31
C GLN A 515 5.80 -14.05 24.68
N ASP A 516 5.02 -13.45 23.77
CA ASP A 516 4.00 -14.17 22.99
C ASP A 516 4.58 -14.64 21.65
N ILE A 517 5.01 -13.70 20.80
CA ILE A 517 5.62 -14.00 19.50
C ILE A 517 7.06 -13.52 19.53
N ARG A 518 7.96 -14.49 19.40
CA ARG A 518 9.39 -14.32 19.54
C ARG A 518 10.09 -14.07 18.20
N VAL A 519 9.69 -14.79 17.16
CA VAL A 519 10.33 -14.73 15.84
C VAL A 519 9.31 -14.35 14.78
N VAL A 520 9.63 -13.41 13.91
CA VAL A 520 8.85 -13.07 12.72
C VAL A 520 9.63 -13.50 11.50
N ILE A 521 9.01 -14.28 10.62
CA ILE A 521 9.59 -14.72 9.36
C ILE A 521 8.77 -14.13 8.24
N ALA A 522 9.43 -13.45 7.27
CA ALA A 522 8.74 -12.92 6.10
C ALA A 522 9.49 -13.17 4.80
N SER A 523 8.75 -13.00 3.71
CA SER A 523 9.21 -13.04 2.32
C SER A 523 8.65 -11.85 1.54
N PRO A 524 9.14 -11.53 0.32
CA PRO A 524 8.77 -10.32 -0.41
C PRO A 524 7.26 -10.02 -0.45
N LEU A 525 6.44 -11.00 -0.84
CA LEU A 525 5.00 -10.84 -1.12
C LEU A 525 4.17 -10.32 0.06
N VAL A 526 4.58 -10.62 1.29
CA VAL A 526 3.82 -10.22 2.49
C VAL A 526 4.54 -9.13 3.27
N SER A 527 5.83 -8.90 3.02
CA SER A 527 6.63 -7.91 3.74
C SER A 527 6.33 -6.44 3.35
N GLU A 528 5.60 -6.21 2.27
CA GLU A 528 5.23 -4.86 1.84
C GLU A 528 4.09 -4.29 2.72
N GLY A 529 4.24 -3.04 3.16
CA GLY A 529 3.21 -2.34 3.94
C GLY A 529 3.04 -2.76 5.42
N ILE A 530 3.77 -3.76 5.92
CA ILE A 530 3.69 -4.15 7.35
C ILE A 530 4.48 -3.19 8.25
N ASP A 531 3.96 -2.91 9.45
CA ASP A 531 4.66 -2.15 10.51
C ASP A 531 4.84 -3.01 11.76
N LEU A 532 6.09 -3.23 12.16
CA LEU A 532 6.48 -4.03 13.31
C LEU A 532 7.05 -3.13 14.41
N LYS A 533 6.73 -3.44 15.68
CA LYS A 533 7.20 -2.71 16.85
C LYS A 533 8.18 -3.55 17.66
N ASN A 534 9.11 -2.90 18.35
CA ASN A 534 10.04 -3.51 19.31
C ASN A 534 10.90 -4.66 18.72
N ILE A 535 11.24 -4.58 17.42
CA ILE A 535 12.12 -5.54 16.76
C ILE A 535 13.57 -5.29 17.19
N ARG A 536 14.14 -6.20 17.97
CA ARG A 536 15.50 -6.05 18.53
C ARG A 536 16.59 -6.57 17.60
N GLN A 537 16.25 -7.46 16.67
CA GLN A 537 17.17 -8.04 15.70
C GLN A 537 16.51 -8.18 14.34
N ILE A 538 17.25 -7.87 13.27
CA ILE A 538 16.85 -8.14 11.89
C ILE A 538 17.92 -8.97 11.20
N HIS A 539 17.55 -10.14 10.68
CA HIS A 539 18.42 -11.05 9.95
C HIS A 539 17.99 -11.14 8.49
N ILE A 540 18.83 -10.65 7.58
CA ILE A 540 18.68 -10.82 6.13
C ILE A 540 19.50 -12.04 5.71
N LEU A 541 18.83 -13.14 5.36
CA LEU A 541 19.45 -14.43 5.06
C LEU A 541 20.29 -14.42 3.78
N ASP A 542 19.82 -13.70 2.77
CA ASP A 542 20.39 -13.71 1.44
C ASP A 542 20.44 -12.29 0.85
N PRO A 543 21.53 -11.94 0.13
CA PRO A 543 21.68 -10.62 -0.46
C PRO A 543 20.66 -10.40 -1.58
N TRP A 544 20.26 -9.15 -1.71
CA TRP A 544 19.60 -8.65 -2.91
C TRP A 544 20.53 -7.68 -3.64
N TYR A 545 20.48 -7.64 -4.97
CA TYR A 545 21.35 -6.76 -5.79
C TYR A 545 21.09 -5.25 -5.58
N ASN A 546 20.09 -4.89 -4.79
CA ASN A 546 19.68 -3.52 -4.54
C ASN A 546 19.57 -3.24 -3.04
N MET A 547 20.41 -2.33 -2.53
CA MET A 547 20.43 -1.93 -1.12
C MET A 547 19.12 -1.24 -0.70
N SER A 548 18.51 -0.45 -1.58
CA SER A 548 17.26 0.26 -1.31
C SER A 548 16.14 -0.70 -0.91
N ARG A 549 16.05 -1.87 -1.56
CA ARG A 549 15.08 -2.91 -1.18
C ARG A 549 15.35 -3.45 0.22
N MET A 550 16.61 -3.76 0.53
CA MET A 550 17.00 -4.26 1.84
C MET A 550 16.71 -3.24 2.94
N GLU A 551 16.97 -1.95 2.70
CA GLU A 551 16.65 -0.87 3.64
C GLU A 551 15.14 -0.66 3.81
N GLN A 552 14.32 -0.88 2.79
CA GLN A 552 12.85 -0.88 2.93
C GLN A 552 12.35 -2.02 3.83
N ILE A 553 13.00 -3.19 3.76
CA ILE A 553 12.70 -4.37 4.58
C ILE A 553 13.17 -4.15 6.03
N ILE A 554 14.39 -3.66 6.22
CA ILE A 554 14.92 -3.28 7.55
C ILE A 554 14.04 -2.21 8.19
N GLY A 555 13.61 -1.22 7.39
CA GLY A 555 12.66 -0.19 7.75
C GLY A 555 11.24 -0.70 8.01
N ARG A 556 10.96 -2.01 8.05
CA ARG A 556 9.73 -2.59 8.62
C ARG A 556 9.78 -2.75 10.13
N GLY A 557 11.00 -2.87 10.70
CA GLY A 557 11.24 -2.93 12.15
C GLY A 557 11.86 -1.65 12.73
N LEU A 558 12.70 -0.95 11.97
CA LEU A 558 13.26 0.36 12.34
C LEU A 558 12.38 1.48 11.78
N ARG A 559 11.40 1.94 12.56
CA ARG A 559 10.47 3.01 12.18
C ARG A 559 10.29 4.05 13.28
N ASN A 560 9.68 5.17 12.89
CA ASN A 560 9.28 6.25 13.78
C ASN A 560 8.54 5.71 15.01
N CYS A 561 9.09 5.93 16.20
CA CYS A 561 8.59 5.53 17.50
C CYS A 561 8.33 4.01 17.67
N SER A 562 8.91 3.15 16.82
CA SER A 562 8.63 1.70 16.85
C SER A 562 9.15 1.01 18.12
N HIS A 563 10.08 1.64 18.84
CA HIS A 563 10.70 1.13 20.08
C HIS A 563 10.37 1.97 21.32
N ALA A 564 9.41 2.89 21.23
CA ALA A 564 9.04 3.77 22.34
C ALA A 564 8.53 3.01 23.58
N GLY A 565 8.06 1.76 23.40
CA GLY A 565 7.63 0.89 24.50
C GLY A 565 8.77 0.17 25.24
N LEU A 566 10.02 0.36 24.84
CA LEU A 566 11.19 -0.26 25.47
C LEU A 566 11.97 0.75 26.34
N PRO A 567 12.67 0.28 27.39
CA PRO A 567 13.62 1.10 28.13
C PRO A 567 14.66 1.74 27.20
N PHE A 568 15.13 2.95 27.50
CA PHE A 568 16.06 3.69 26.63
C PHE A 568 17.32 2.88 26.24
N SER A 569 17.89 2.10 27.16
CA SER A 569 19.04 1.23 26.91
C SER A 569 18.75 0.11 25.89
N GLU A 570 17.48 -0.22 25.67
CA GLU A 570 17.02 -1.27 24.75
C GLU A 570 16.32 -0.69 23.50
N GLN A 571 16.37 0.63 23.29
CA GLN A 571 15.79 1.27 22.10
C GLN A 571 16.73 1.18 20.88
N ASN A 572 17.25 -0.02 20.65
CA ASN A 572 18.14 -0.32 19.53
C ASN A 572 17.67 -1.55 18.74
N CYS A 573 18.25 -1.76 17.57
CA CYS A 573 18.06 -2.95 16.76
C CYS A 573 19.37 -3.35 16.07
N THR A 574 19.82 -4.59 16.26
CA THR A 574 20.98 -5.13 15.55
C THR A 574 20.58 -5.63 14.16
N VAL A 575 21.28 -5.20 13.11
CA VAL A 575 21.00 -5.61 11.73
C VAL A 575 22.11 -6.55 11.23
N TYR A 576 21.73 -7.75 10.81
CA TYR A 576 22.61 -8.79 10.31
C TYR A 576 22.39 -9.03 8.82
N LEU A 577 23.41 -8.76 8.01
CA LEU A 577 23.47 -9.12 6.59
C LEU A 577 24.30 -10.39 6.45
N HIS A 578 23.65 -11.56 6.35
CA HIS A 578 24.32 -12.85 6.46
C HIS A 578 25.07 -13.24 5.19
N ILE A 579 26.29 -13.74 5.36
CA ILE A 579 27.07 -14.42 4.32
C ILE A 579 27.62 -15.76 4.82
N THR A 580 27.88 -16.66 3.89
CA THR A 580 28.68 -17.86 4.15
C THR A 580 30.16 -17.57 3.92
N ARG A 581 31.07 -18.31 4.58
CA ARG A 581 32.50 -18.32 4.26
C ARG A 581 33.11 -19.69 4.45
N TYR A 582 34.22 -19.92 3.76
CA TYR A 582 35.14 -21.02 4.07
C TYR A 582 36.08 -20.58 5.19
N GLU A 583 36.28 -21.46 6.17
CA GLU A 583 37.22 -21.23 7.28
C GLU A 583 38.68 -21.18 6.76
N ASP A 584 39.06 -22.14 5.92
CA ASP A 584 40.45 -22.34 5.47
C ASP A 584 40.75 -21.79 4.06
N SER A 585 40.02 -20.79 3.58
CA SER A 585 40.22 -20.26 2.22
C SER A 585 40.07 -18.75 2.16
N ALA A 586 40.92 -18.10 1.37
CA ALA A 586 40.86 -16.66 1.10
C ALA A 586 39.90 -16.30 -0.06
N THR A 587 39.16 -17.28 -0.57
CA THR A 587 38.19 -17.10 -1.67
C THR A 587 36.83 -16.67 -1.12
N GLU A 588 36.19 -15.73 -1.81
CA GLU A 588 34.81 -15.33 -1.54
C GLU A 588 33.81 -16.42 -1.95
N THR A 589 32.75 -16.54 -1.16
CA THR A 589 31.52 -17.22 -1.55
C THR A 589 30.65 -16.32 -2.43
N TYR A 590 29.61 -16.90 -3.04
CA TYR A 590 28.77 -16.18 -3.99
C TYR A 590 28.02 -15.00 -3.38
N ASP A 591 27.46 -15.16 -2.19
CA ASP A 591 26.72 -14.13 -1.47
C ASP A 591 27.60 -12.94 -1.05
N GLU A 592 28.83 -13.21 -0.58
CA GLU A 592 29.81 -12.17 -0.29
C GLU A 592 30.21 -11.38 -1.54
N TYR A 593 30.44 -12.08 -2.66
CA TYR A 593 30.70 -11.45 -3.95
C TYR A 593 29.53 -10.55 -4.39
N VAL A 594 28.29 -10.99 -4.17
CA VAL A 594 27.11 -10.19 -4.52
C VAL A 594 27.05 -8.89 -3.73
N TYR A 595 27.27 -8.92 -2.41
CA TYR A 595 27.33 -7.71 -1.60
C TYR A 595 28.43 -6.75 -2.08
N ARG A 596 29.64 -7.26 -2.35
CA ARG A 596 30.77 -6.40 -2.75
C ARG A 596 30.58 -5.79 -4.14
N VAL A 597 30.20 -6.60 -5.13
CA VAL A 597 30.21 -6.19 -6.54
C VAL A 597 28.89 -5.58 -6.98
N PHE A 598 27.74 -6.16 -6.61
CA PHE A 598 26.45 -5.64 -7.06
C PHE A 598 25.85 -4.62 -6.10
N VAL A 599 26.01 -4.80 -4.78
CA VAL A 599 25.39 -3.90 -3.79
C VAL A 599 26.26 -2.68 -3.53
N GLU A 600 27.49 -2.85 -3.03
CA GLU A 600 28.34 -1.71 -2.67
C GLU A 600 28.73 -0.86 -3.89
N SER A 601 29.15 -1.47 -5.00
CA SER A 601 29.55 -0.72 -6.21
C SER A 601 28.44 0.19 -6.73
N LYS A 602 27.19 -0.32 -6.76
CA LYS A 602 26.01 0.43 -7.20
C LYS A 602 25.60 1.51 -6.19
N ALA A 603 25.62 1.16 -4.90
CA ALA A 603 25.30 2.10 -3.83
C ALA A 603 26.26 3.30 -3.78
N LYS A 604 27.56 3.09 -4.06
CA LYS A 604 28.54 4.18 -4.16
C LYS A 604 28.15 5.22 -5.21
N SER A 605 27.85 4.80 -6.45
CA SER A 605 27.47 5.74 -7.52
C SER A 605 26.14 6.45 -7.23
N ILE A 606 25.17 5.75 -6.64
CA ILE A 606 23.90 6.36 -6.20
C ILE A 606 24.15 7.38 -5.09
N ALA A 607 25.04 7.09 -4.14
CA ALA A 607 25.33 7.99 -3.02
C ALA A 607 25.95 9.32 -3.46
N VAL A 608 26.79 9.31 -4.51
CA VAL A 608 27.34 10.54 -5.11
C VAL A 608 26.23 11.45 -5.61
N VAL A 609 25.31 10.93 -6.44
CA VAL A 609 24.21 11.73 -6.99
C VAL A 609 23.21 12.11 -5.90
N LYS A 610 22.92 11.21 -4.95
CA LYS A 610 22.04 11.48 -3.82
C LYS A 610 22.56 12.66 -2.98
N ARG A 611 23.87 12.75 -2.77
CA ARG A 611 24.46 13.88 -2.05
C ARG A 611 24.18 15.21 -2.75
N VAL A 612 24.23 15.24 -4.08
CA VAL A 612 23.90 16.45 -4.84
C VAL A 612 22.41 16.81 -4.72
N LEU A 613 21.52 15.80 -4.69
CA LEU A 613 20.10 16.00 -4.40
C LEU A 613 19.90 16.64 -3.02
N GLU A 614 20.58 16.11 -1.99
CA GLU A 614 20.53 16.61 -0.62
C GLU A 614 20.97 18.09 -0.53
N GLU A 615 22.12 18.41 -1.13
CA GLU A 615 22.71 19.75 -1.11
C GLU A 615 21.89 20.77 -1.91
N SER A 616 21.20 20.33 -2.96
CA SER A 616 20.53 21.23 -3.89
C SER A 616 19.02 21.28 -3.69
N ALA A 617 18.46 20.54 -2.73
CA ALA A 617 17.03 20.52 -2.46
C ALA A 617 16.50 21.92 -2.11
N VAL A 618 15.25 22.20 -2.53
CA VAL A 618 14.57 23.49 -2.32
C VAL A 618 14.47 23.86 -0.83
N ASP A 619 14.39 22.85 0.04
CA ASP A 619 14.23 22.96 1.48
C ASP A 619 15.52 22.72 2.26
N CYS A 620 16.67 22.61 1.59
CA CYS A 620 17.96 22.33 2.23
C CYS A 620 18.27 23.33 3.36
N MET A 621 18.16 24.63 3.06
CA MET A 621 18.50 25.69 4.03
C MET A 621 17.53 25.74 5.22
N THR A 622 16.23 25.52 4.99
CA THR A 622 15.21 25.61 6.06
C THR A 622 15.17 24.35 6.92
N GLN A 623 15.57 23.21 6.37
CA GLN A 623 15.53 21.89 7.02
C GLN A 623 16.94 21.35 7.33
N LEU A 624 17.96 22.22 7.40
CA LEU A 624 19.34 21.82 7.64
C LEU A 624 19.50 21.01 8.94
N THR A 625 18.88 21.43 10.05
CA THR A 625 18.98 20.69 11.33
C THR A 625 18.19 19.39 11.34
N THR A 626 17.17 19.26 10.48
CA THR A 626 16.44 18.01 10.25
C THR A 626 17.29 17.00 9.46
N ASN A 627 18.02 17.49 8.45
CA ASN A 627 18.81 16.65 7.54
C ASN A 627 20.21 16.33 8.06
N GLN A 628 20.75 17.21 8.91
CA GLN A 628 22.07 17.07 9.51
C GLN A 628 22.03 17.43 10.99
N LEU A 629 22.46 16.49 11.82
CA LEU A 629 22.73 16.76 13.23
C LEU A 629 24.01 17.60 13.39
N PRO A 630 24.01 18.58 14.30
CA PRO A 630 25.21 19.27 14.74
C PRO A 630 26.32 18.30 15.23
N ASP A 631 27.58 18.74 15.17
CA ASP A 631 28.73 17.86 15.42
C ASP A 631 28.81 17.34 16.87
N ASP A 632 28.35 18.13 17.85
CA ASP A 632 28.22 17.72 19.25
C ASP A 632 27.21 16.57 19.41
N TRP A 633 26.06 16.66 18.74
CA TRP A 633 25.07 15.58 18.67
C TRP A 633 25.62 14.34 17.97
N ARG A 634 26.35 14.50 16.87
CA ARG A 634 27.00 13.37 16.16
C ARG A 634 28.01 12.64 17.03
N ALA A 635 28.78 13.39 17.82
CA ALA A 635 29.83 12.87 18.70
C ALA A 635 29.30 12.31 20.03
N LEU A 636 28.04 12.58 20.38
CA LEU A 636 27.42 12.11 21.62
C LEU A 636 27.46 10.57 21.70
N VAL A 637 28.07 10.05 22.77
CA VAL A 637 28.18 8.62 23.03
C VAL A 637 26.91 8.12 23.71
N ILE A 638 26.28 7.11 23.12
CA ILE A 638 25.00 6.56 23.56
C ILE A 638 25.21 5.17 24.17
N PRO A 639 24.94 4.98 25.48
CA PRO A 639 24.97 3.66 26.09
C PRO A 639 23.72 2.88 25.70
N GLN A 640 23.91 1.65 25.22
CA GLN A 640 22.86 0.72 24.83
C GLN A 640 23.19 -0.69 25.32
N THR A 641 22.19 -1.56 25.35
CA THR A 641 22.31 -2.97 25.65
C THR A 641 21.87 -3.77 24.43
N ARG A 642 22.73 -4.68 23.97
CA ARG A 642 22.43 -5.62 22.89
C ARG A 642 21.36 -6.61 23.33
N ALA A 643 20.60 -7.07 22.35
CA ALA A 643 19.61 -8.12 22.58
C ALA A 643 20.30 -9.45 22.88
N GLU A 644 21.38 -9.75 22.15
CA GLU A 644 22.24 -10.92 22.32
C GLU A 644 23.05 -10.78 23.62
N LYS A 645 22.91 -11.74 24.54
CA LYS A 645 23.71 -11.87 25.78
C LYS A 645 23.62 -10.68 26.76
N GLY A 646 22.86 -9.63 26.44
CA GLY A 646 22.76 -8.42 27.27
C GLY A 646 24.04 -7.59 27.33
N GLU A 647 24.89 -7.64 26.30
CA GLU A 647 26.16 -6.92 26.26
C GLU A 647 25.95 -5.39 26.22
N ALA A 648 26.69 -4.64 27.04
CA ALA A 648 26.70 -3.18 27.00
C ALA A 648 27.52 -2.67 25.81
N VAL A 649 26.97 -1.70 25.08
CA VAL A 649 27.59 -1.09 23.91
C VAL A 649 27.52 0.42 24.03
N GLU A 650 28.64 1.08 23.82
CA GLU A 650 28.75 2.53 23.74
C GLU A 650 29.25 2.91 22.35
N MET A 651 28.44 3.68 21.62
CA MET A 651 28.74 4.13 20.26
C MET A 651 28.37 5.59 20.10
N LYS A 652 29.05 6.29 19.20
CA LYS A 652 28.66 7.66 18.83
C LYS A 652 27.35 7.62 18.08
N LEU A 653 26.49 8.62 18.28
CA LEU A 653 25.20 8.69 17.61
C LEU A 653 25.32 8.61 16.08
N SER A 654 26.37 9.20 15.49
CA SER A 654 26.63 9.12 14.05
C SER A 654 26.96 7.72 13.52
N GLU A 655 27.37 6.80 14.39
CA GLU A 655 27.72 5.41 14.03
C GLU A 655 26.51 4.46 14.14
N MET A 656 25.37 4.96 14.64
CA MET A 656 24.16 4.18 14.92
C MET A 656 23.06 4.36 13.87
N SER A 657 23.43 4.75 12.64
CA SER A 657 22.55 4.93 11.49
C SER A 657 22.88 3.97 10.34
N ALA A 658 22.06 3.95 9.30
CA ALA A 658 22.36 3.21 8.07
C ALA A 658 23.70 3.62 7.43
N PRO A 659 24.40 2.70 6.73
CA PRO A 659 25.60 3.02 5.97
C PRO A 659 25.36 4.05 4.85
N SER A 660 26.23 5.06 4.72
CA SER A 660 26.09 6.14 3.73
C SER A 660 26.77 5.86 2.38
N PHE A 661 27.58 4.80 2.27
CA PHE A 661 28.36 4.44 1.07
C PHE A 661 29.23 5.57 0.50
N THR A 662 29.65 6.50 1.36
CA THR A 662 30.51 7.64 1.02
C THR A 662 31.71 7.71 1.96
N ASP A 663 32.84 8.20 1.44
CA ASP A 663 34.06 8.44 2.22
C ASP A 663 34.06 9.80 2.92
N SER A 664 33.19 10.70 2.49
CA SER A 664 33.06 12.04 3.04
C SER A 664 32.11 12.05 4.23
N ALA A 665 32.66 12.35 5.40
CA ALA A 665 31.90 12.71 6.60
C ALA A 665 31.52 14.20 6.64
N ALA A 666 31.74 14.94 5.53
CA ALA A 666 31.58 16.38 5.46
C ALA A 666 30.15 16.80 5.76
N ALA A 667 30.04 17.91 6.49
CA ALA A 667 28.78 18.59 6.72
C ALA A 667 28.05 18.84 5.39
N LEU A 668 26.72 18.72 5.40
CA LEU A 668 25.85 19.14 4.31
C LEU A 668 26.06 20.64 4.08
N VAL A 669 26.42 20.99 2.86
CA VAL A 669 26.57 22.38 2.43
C VAL A 669 25.50 22.63 1.39
N CYS A 670 24.48 23.41 1.74
CA CYS A 670 23.41 23.71 0.82
C CYS A 670 23.92 24.57 -0.33
N TRP A 671 23.49 24.24 -1.54
CA TRP A 671 23.78 25.00 -2.74
C TRP A 671 23.05 26.35 -2.68
N ALA A 672 23.82 27.43 -2.68
CA ALA A 672 23.28 28.78 -2.79
C ALA A 672 23.03 29.07 -4.28
N GLY A 673 21.80 28.84 -4.74
CA GLY A 673 21.35 29.30 -6.04
C GLY A 673 21.31 30.83 -6.13
N ALA A 674 20.97 31.36 -7.31
CA ALA A 674 20.69 32.79 -7.44
C ALA A 674 19.51 33.16 -6.54
N ALA A 675 19.65 34.24 -5.75
CA ALA A 675 18.54 34.74 -4.94
C ALA A 675 17.34 35.09 -5.85
N PRO A 676 16.09 34.84 -5.41
CA PRO A 676 14.92 35.31 -6.13
C PRO A 676 15.04 36.83 -6.40
N GLY A 677 14.58 37.28 -7.57
CA GLY A 677 14.48 38.70 -7.87
C GLY A 677 13.61 39.41 -6.83
N ALA A 678 13.91 40.68 -6.54
CA ALA A 678 13.33 41.45 -5.45
C ALA A 678 11.81 41.77 -5.56
N ASP A 679 11.10 41.16 -6.51
CA ASP A 679 9.78 41.63 -6.99
C ASP A 679 8.67 40.57 -6.94
N ASP A 680 8.79 39.56 -6.08
CA ASP A 680 7.67 38.67 -5.80
C ASP A 680 6.88 39.19 -4.58
N THR A 681 5.70 39.76 -4.84
CA THR A 681 4.69 39.99 -3.80
C THR A 681 4.29 38.63 -3.21
N TYR A 682 5.00 38.17 -2.19
CA TYR A 682 4.67 36.96 -1.45
C TYR A 682 3.32 37.14 -0.76
N VAL A 683 2.27 36.54 -1.33
CA VAL A 683 0.96 36.45 -0.70
C VAL A 683 0.98 35.25 0.25
N ARG A 684 0.80 35.53 1.54
CA ARG A 684 0.71 34.51 2.58
C ARG A 684 -0.50 33.60 2.28
N PRO A 685 -0.31 32.29 2.02
CA PRO A 685 -1.41 31.41 1.64
C PRO A 685 -2.36 31.18 2.81
N LEU A 686 -3.65 30.92 2.54
CA LEU A 686 -4.68 30.69 3.56
C LEU A 686 -4.27 29.58 4.56
N SER A 687 -3.59 28.53 4.07
CA SER A 687 -2.97 27.48 4.90
C SER A 687 -2.21 28.02 6.10
N SER A 688 -1.41 29.06 5.92
CA SER A 688 -0.56 29.57 7.00
C SER A 688 -1.35 30.14 8.18
N TYR A 689 -2.58 30.62 7.95
CA TYR A 689 -3.52 31.01 9.00
C TYR A 689 -4.16 29.76 9.66
N LEU A 690 -4.37 28.69 8.88
CA LEU A 690 -4.98 27.45 9.36
C LEU A 690 -3.99 26.51 10.09
N ASP A 691 -2.71 26.55 9.75
CA ASP A 691 -1.66 25.67 10.28
C ASP A 691 -1.53 25.80 11.81
N ILE A 692 -1.72 27.01 12.33
CA ILE A 692 -1.68 27.33 13.76
C ILE A 692 -3.08 27.43 14.38
N ARG A 693 -4.14 27.22 13.59
CA ARG A 693 -5.53 27.27 14.08
C ARG A 693 -5.76 26.28 15.19
N ASP A 694 -5.36 25.02 15.00
CA ASP A 694 -5.58 23.97 15.99
C ASP A 694 -4.72 24.22 17.26
N GLU A 695 -3.48 24.76 17.12
CA GLU A 695 -2.64 25.18 18.27
C GLU A 695 -3.25 26.36 19.04
N ILE A 696 -3.79 27.36 18.34
CA ILE A 696 -4.48 28.48 18.96
C ILE A 696 -5.79 28.01 19.58
N PHE A 697 -6.55 27.11 18.96
CA PHE A 697 -7.75 26.53 19.56
C PHE A 697 -7.42 25.75 20.84
N ASP A 698 -6.36 24.95 20.84
CA ASP A 698 -5.89 24.24 22.04
C ASP A 698 -5.42 25.22 23.13
N THR A 699 -4.86 26.36 22.75
CA THR A 699 -4.48 27.43 23.68
C THR A 699 -5.71 28.15 24.23
N LEU A 700 -6.68 28.49 23.39
CA LEU A 700 -7.96 29.08 23.77
C LEU A 700 -8.73 28.14 24.73
N LEU A 701 -8.73 26.84 24.47
CA LEU A 701 -9.30 25.83 25.37
C LEU A 701 -8.72 25.94 26.80
N LYS A 702 -7.39 26.10 26.92
CA LYS A 702 -6.72 26.27 28.22
C LYS A 702 -6.97 27.65 28.85
N LEU A 703 -6.95 28.72 28.05
CA LEU A 703 -7.17 30.08 28.54
C LEU A 703 -8.58 30.24 29.10
N PHE A 704 -9.59 29.74 28.39
CA PHE A 704 -11.00 29.83 28.82
C PHE A 704 -11.36 28.87 29.96
N GLU A 705 -10.58 27.81 30.19
CA GLU A 705 -10.69 26.99 31.40
C GLU A 705 -10.29 27.76 32.67
N THR A 706 -9.37 28.71 32.55
CA THR A 706 -8.87 29.51 33.70
C THR A 706 -9.59 30.85 33.87
N LYS A 707 -9.95 31.53 32.78
CA LYS A 707 -10.60 32.84 32.78
C LYS A 707 -11.70 32.88 31.70
N PRO A 708 -12.98 33.12 32.05
CA PRO A 708 -14.09 32.97 31.12
C PRO A 708 -14.22 34.10 30.08
N ILE A 709 -13.51 35.23 30.25
CA ILE A 709 -13.65 36.43 29.41
C ILE A 709 -12.29 37.07 29.17
N TRP A 710 -12.03 37.44 27.92
CA TRP A 710 -10.80 38.07 27.47
C TRP A 710 -11.09 39.25 26.54
N SER A 711 -10.29 40.32 26.64
CA SER A 711 -10.31 41.37 25.61
C SER A 711 -9.53 40.93 24.37
N ARG A 712 -9.79 41.59 23.24
CA ARG A 712 -9.04 41.35 22.00
C ARG A 712 -7.55 41.64 22.20
N GLU A 713 -7.21 42.73 22.89
CA GLU A 713 -5.84 43.11 23.19
C GLU A 713 -5.14 42.05 24.06
N ASP A 714 -5.81 41.56 25.11
CA ASP A 714 -5.25 40.52 25.98
C ASP A 714 -4.95 39.23 25.20
N LEU A 715 -5.85 38.81 24.30
CA LEU A 715 -5.67 37.61 23.48
C LEU A 715 -4.53 37.78 22.46
N LEU A 716 -4.42 38.95 21.85
CA LEU A 716 -3.32 39.27 20.93
C LEU A 716 -1.97 39.20 21.63
N GLU A 717 -1.88 39.76 22.84
CA GLU A 717 -0.66 39.75 23.64
C GLU A 717 -0.33 38.35 24.15
N THR A 718 -1.32 37.57 24.59
CA THR A 718 -1.13 36.24 25.18
C THR A 718 -0.78 35.16 24.15
N LEU A 719 -1.35 35.24 22.93
CA LEU A 719 -1.15 34.22 21.91
C LEU A 719 0.18 34.39 21.15
N HIS A 720 0.80 35.58 21.17
CA HIS A 720 2.08 35.88 20.53
C HIS A 720 2.16 35.57 19.02
N TYR A 721 1.04 35.63 18.29
CA TYR A 721 0.99 35.51 16.82
C TYR A 721 0.66 36.85 16.15
N ALA A 722 0.80 36.91 14.82
CA ALA A 722 0.48 38.12 14.06
C ALA A 722 -1.00 38.53 14.23
N PRO A 723 -1.32 39.83 14.40
CA PRO A 723 -2.68 40.25 14.79
C PRO A 723 -3.80 39.89 13.82
N ASP A 724 -3.50 39.90 12.53
CA ASP A 724 -4.37 39.45 11.44
C ASP A 724 -4.69 37.96 11.56
N VAL A 725 -3.70 37.14 11.93
CA VAL A 725 -3.88 35.70 12.11
C VAL A 725 -4.76 35.37 13.31
N VAL A 726 -4.49 36.00 14.46
CA VAL A 726 -5.29 35.82 15.67
C VAL A 726 -6.74 36.25 15.42
N ALA A 727 -6.96 37.39 14.77
CA ALA A 727 -8.30 37.89 14.46
C ALA A 727 -9.08 36.93 13.55
N TYR A 728 -8.44 36.42 12.49
CA TYR A 728 -9.04 35.43 11.59
C TYR A 728 -9.42 34.14 12.32
N ILE A 729 -8.53 33.62 13.17
CA ILE A 729 -8.76 32.36 13.90
C ILE A 729 -9.85 32.52 14.96
N LEU A 730 -9.94 33.68 15.62
CA LEU A 730 -11.01 33.97 16.57
C LEU A 730 -12.39 34.04 15.87
N ASP A 731 -12.49 34.68 14.70
CA ASP A 731 -13.72 34.65 13.89
C ASP A 731 -14.04 33.21 13.44
N ASN A 732 -13.03 32.44 13.04
CA ASN A 732 -13.18 31.04 12.68
C ASN A 732 -13.69 30.18 13.85
N ALA A 733 -13.19 30.39 15.07
CA ALA A 733 -13.64 29.68 16.29
C ALA A 733 -15.12 29.93 16.59
N ILE A 734 -15.60 31.16 16.36
CA ILE A 734 -17.01 31.52 16.55
C ILE A 734 -17.88 30.86 15.47
N ARG A 735 -17.50 30.99 14.20
CA ARG A 735 -18.24 30.41 13.07
C ARG A 735 -18.27 28.88 13.07
N SER A 736 -17.21 28.24 13.56
CA SER A 736 -17.12 26.79 13.66
C SER A 736 -17.82 26.22 14.90
N HIS A 737 -18.34 27.09 15.78
CA HIS A 737 -18.90 26.73 17.08
C HIS A 737 -17.91 25.91 17.93
N LEU A 738 -16.66 26.41 18.04
CA LEU A 738 -15.61 25.77 18.85
C LEU A 738 -16.13 25.51 20.27
N LYS A 739 -16.22 24.22 20.63
CA LYS A 739 -16.63 23.78 21.98
C LYS A 739 -15.49 24.09 22.95
N LEU A 740 -15.77 24.92 23.95
CA LEU A 740 -14.88 25.29 25.04
C LEU A 740 -15.34 24.64 26.35
N LYS A 741 -14.44 24.64 27.35
CA LYS A 741 -14.70 24.17 28.70
C LYS A 741 -14.36 25.28 29.70
N ASP A 742 -15.18 25.46 30.73
CA ASP A 742 -14.86 26.34 31.86
C ASP A 742 -14.19 25.60 33.03
N SER A 743 -13.75 26.35 34.05
CA SER A 743 -13.12 25.81 35.27
C SER A 743 -13.97 24.78 36.02
N SER A 744 -15.29 24.76 35.79
CA SER A 744 -16.24 23.84 36.43
C SER A 744 -16.55 22.60 35.59
N GLY A 745 -16.02 22.52 34.37
CA GLY A 745 -16.23 21.43 33.43
C GLY A 745 -17.47 21.53 32.56
N ARG A 746 -18.14 22.69 32.52
CA ARG A 746 -19.27 22.92 31.61
C ARG A 746 -18.77 23.11 30.19
N ILE A 747 -19.54 22.61 29.21
CA ILE A 747 -19.24 22.78 27.79
C ILE A 747 -20.06 23.95 27.23
N GLY A 748 -19.40 24.80 26.45
CA GLY A 748 -19.99 25.99 25.85
C GLY A 748 -19.30 26.38 24.55
N VAL A 749 -19.62 27.56 24.03
CA VAL A 749 -19.03 28.12 22.80
C VAL A 749 -18.38 29.48 23.06
N LEU A 750 -17.58 29.94 22.10
CA LEU A 750 -17.00 31.28 22.11
C LEU A 750 -17.98 32.30 21.50
N GLU A 751 -18.23 33.40 22.20
CA GLU A 751 -18.98 34.55 21.68
C GLU A 751 -18.12 35.81 21.67
N ASN A 752 -18.37 36.72 20.73
CA ASN A 752 -17.78 38.06 20.69
C ASN A 752 -18.87 39.12 20.85
N ARG A 753 -18.64 40.09 21.74
CA ARG A 753 -19.39 41.35 21.83
C ARG A 753 -18.43 42.52 21.91
N GLU A 754 -18.43 43.38 20.88
CA GLU A 754 -17.65 44.62 20.84
C GLU A 754 -16.15 44.45 21.18
N GLY A 755 -15.55 43.32 20.79
CA GLY A 755 -14.13 43.04 21.05
C GLY A 755 -13.83 42.31 22.36
N LEU A 756 -14.85 41.98 23.16
CA LEU A 756 -14.75 41.06 24.29
C LEU A 756 -15.15 39.65 23.87
N TYR A 757 -14.27 38.69 24.11
CA TYR A 757 -14.47 37.27 23.82
C TYR A 757 -14.84 36.53 25.11
N ALA A 758 -15.99 35.86 25.13
CA ALA A 758 -16.55 35.24 26.33
C ALA A 758 -16.97 33.79 26.10
N PHE A 759 -16.80 32.96 27.13
CA PHE A 759 -17.40 31.63 27.23
C PHE A 759 -18.91 31.73 27.43
N SER A 760 -19.67 31.06 26.58
CA SER A 760 -21.13 30.97 26.65
C SER A 760 -21.57 29.52 26.89
N PRO A 761 -22.11 29.16 28.07
CA PRO A 761 -22.54 27.80 28.37
C PRO A 761 -23.71 27.38 27.46
N ASN A 762 -23.69 26.14 26.94
CA ASN A 762 -24.77 25.65 26.06
C ASN A 762 -26.15 25.60 26.73
N GLU A 763 -26.17 25.59 28.07
CA GLU A 763 -27.39 25.49 28.90
C GLU A 763 -28.08 26.85 29.13
N ILE A 764 -27.40 27.98 28.87
CA ILE A 764 -27.88 29.33 29.23
C ILE A 764 -27.77 30.24 28.02
N PHE A 765 -28.92 30.63 27.46
CA PHE A 765 -28.99 31.65 26.41
C PHE A 765 -28.73 33.04 27.03
N ASP A 766 -27.79 33.81 26.47
CA ASP A 766 -27.45 35.16 26.94
C ASP A 766 -26.87 35.27 28.36
N ALA A 767 -26.02 34.31 28.75
CA ALA A 767 -25.46 34.21 30.10
C ALA A 767 -24.77 35.49 30.62
N THR A 768 -25.15 35.93 31.82
CA THR A 768 -24.54 37.06 32.54
C THR A 768 -23.14 36.72 33.06
N MET A 769 -22.38 37.75 33.46
CA MET A 769 -21.05 37.61 34.10
C MET A 769 -21.04 36.63 35.28
N LEU A 770 -22.13 36.62 36.08
CA LEU A 770 -22.27 35.76 37.25
C LEU A 770 -22.56 34.31 36.84
N GLU A 771 -23.43 34.09 35.85
CA GLU A 771 -23.78 32.76 35.34
C GLU A 771 -22.60 32.07 34.64
N ARG A 772 -21.69 32.85 34.05
CA ARG A 772 -20.44 32.38 33.45
C ARG A 772 -19.36 31.99 34.47
N SER A 773 -19.43 32.50 35.69
CA SER A 773 -18.38 32.34 36.72
C SER A 773 -18.76 31.40 37.87
N VAL A 774 -20.04 31.02 38.00
CA VAL A 774 -20.55 30.20 39.11
C VAL A 774 -21.00 28.81 38.63
N PRO A 775 -20.57 27.70 39.29
CA PRO A 775 -21.03 26.34 38.97
C PRO A 775 -22.55 26.16 39.18
N THR A 776 -23.23 25.50 38.25
CA THR A 776 -24.71 25.37 38.19
C THR A 776 -25.35 24.80 39.47
N ARG A 777 -24.60 24.05 40.29
CA ARG A 777 -25.08 23.52 41.58
C ARG A 777 -25.45 24.60 42.62
N ALA A 778 -25.00 25.85 42.44
CA ALA A 778 -25.36 26.97 43.31
C ALA A 778 -26.65 27.71 42.88
N TYR A 779 -27.17 27.45 41.68
CA TYR A 779 -28.30 28.19 41.10
C TYR A 779 -29.67 27.52 41.29
N ALA A 780 -29.71 26.23 41.60
CA ALA A 780 -30.96 25.49 41.79
C ALA A 780 -31.72 25.86 43.10
N SER A 781 -31.08 26.58 44.04
CA SER A 781 -31.69 26.88 45.35
C SER A 781 -32.40 28.23 45.46
N ASN A 782 -32.39 29.09 44.43
CA ASN A 782 -32.82 30.49 44.58
C ASN A 782 -33.74 31.04 43.49
N ARG A 783 -34.74 30.26 43.05
CA ARG A 783 -35.97 30.86 42.49
C ARG A 783 -37.17 30.53 43.38
N LYS A 784 -37.40 31.39 44.38
CA LYS A 784 -38.76 31.68 44.84
C LYS A 784 -39.46 32.41 43.70
N THR A 785 -40.51 31.79 43.19
CA THR A 785 -41.47 32.37 42.27
C THR A 785 -42.12 33.61 42.92
N VAL A 786 -42.05 34.73 42.21
CA VAL A 786 -42.96 35.87 42.41
C VAL A 786 -43.58 36.13 41.05
N GLY A 787 -44.90 35.93 40.97
CA GLY A 787 -45.68 36.11 39.76
C GLY A 787 -46.17 37.54 39.58
N VAL A 788 -46.53 37.87 38.34
CA VAL A 788 -47.60 38.80 37.97
C VAL A 788 -48.34 38.23 36.75
N GLU A 789 -49.66 38.39 36.81
CA GLU A 789 -50.81 37.85 36.06
C GLU A 789 -50.79 38.13 34.53
N GLU A 790 -51.11 37.18 33.62
CA GLU A 790 -52.38 36.51 33.21
C GLU A 790 -53.17 37.26 32.11
N PRO A 791 -53.74 36.57 31.09
CA PRO A 791 -55.04 35.93 31.33
C PRO A 791 -55.26 34.56 30.65
N ALA A 792 -56.12 33.76 31.29
CA ALA A 792 -56.83 32.59 30.77
C ALA A 792 -58.29 32.98 30.38
N PRO A 793 -59.19 32.06 29.95
CA PRO A 793 -59.07 30.93 29.00
C PRO A 793 -60.15 30.98 27.89
N ALA A 794 -60.03 30.16 26.84
CA ALA A 794 -61.17 29.75 26.01
C ALA A 794 -61.17 28.22 25.82
N ALA A 795 -62.39 27.66 25.94
CA ALA A 795 -62.80 26.28 26.13
C ALA A 795 -62.53 25.32 24.92
N PRO A 796 -62.75 23.99 25.07
CA PRO A 796 -62.08 22.96 24.28
C PRO A 796 -62.90 22.34 23.13
N ALA A 797 -62.16 21.61 22.28
CA ALA A 797 -62.52 20.45 21.44
C ALA A 797 -63.27 20.67 20.11
N ALA A 798 -62.67 20.22 18.99
CA ALA A 798 -63.05 19.07 18.15
C ALA A 798 -62.11 18.98 16.91
N PRO A 799 -62.15 17.93 16.06
CA PRO A 799 -61.00 17.11 15.70
C PRO A 799 -60.27 17.52 14.41
N ALA A 800 -59.14 16.86 14.19
CA ALA A 800 -58.23 16.97 13.05
C ALA A 800 -58.91 17.09 11.68
N ALA A 801 -58.45 18.08 10.90
CA ALA A 801 -58.64 18.17 9.45
C ALA A 801 -57.43 17.52 8.73
N PRO A 802 -57.64 16.96 7.52
CA PRO A 802 -56.69 16.07 6.87
C PRO A 802 -55.49 16.80 6.28
N GLU A 803 -54.39 16.06 6.13
CA GLU A 803 -53.14 16.47 5.48
C GLU A 803 -53.37 17.09 4.08
N PRO A 804 -52.51 18.05 3.67
CA PRO A 804 -52.57 18.61 2.32
C PRO A 804 -52.20 17.55 1.26
N PRO A 805 -52.81 17.62 0.06
CA PRO A 805 -52.60 16.62 -0.98
C PRO A 805 -51.18 16.68 -1.55
N PRO A 806 -50.66 15.55 -2.06
CA PRO A 806 -49.33 15.49 -2.66
C PRO A 806 -49.24 16.37 -3.92
N PRO A 807 -48.05 16.89 -4.25
CA PRO A 807 -47.85 17.71 -5.43
C PRO A 807 -48.15 16.93 -6.72
N ALA A 808 -48.71 17.65 -7.70
CA ALA A 808 -49.16 17.12 -8.98
C ALA A 808 -48.04 16.44 -9.79
N PRO A 809 -48.36 15.40 -10.58
CA PRO A 809 -47.39 14.73 -11.43
C PRO A 809 -46.92 15.69 -12.54
N GLY A 810 -45.59 15.78 -12.70
CA GLY A 810 -44.96 16.48 -13.82
C GLY A 810 -45.33 15.85 -15.18
N PRO A 811 -45.08 16.55 -16.30
CA PRO A 811 -45.47 16.09 -17.62
C PRO A 811 -44.86 14.72 -17.92
N ALA A 812 -45.70 13.84 -18.46
CA ALA A 812 -45.36 12.47 -18.77
C ALA A 812 -44.07 12.39 -19.61
N PRO A 813 -43.12 11.51 -19.26
CA PRO A 813 -41.98 11.24 -20.12
C PRO A 813 -42.52 10.77 -21.49
N ALA A 814 -41.85 11.22 -22.55
CA ALA A 814 -42.10 10.72 -23.90
C ALA A 814 -42.13 9.18 -23.88
N PRO A 815 -43.03 8.53 -24.64
CA PRO A 815 -43.16 7.08 -24.62
C PRO A 815 -41.79 6.46 -24.88
N ALA A 816 -41.37 5.61 -23.94
CA ALA A 816 -40.16 4.82 -24.09
C ALA A 816 -40.21 4.10 -25.45
N PRO A 817 -39.11 4.07 -26.22
CA PRO A 817 -39.05 3.27 -27.44
C PRO A 817 -39.39 1.81 -27.09
N PRO A 818 -40.02 1.05 -28.00
CA PRO A 818 -40.46 -0.30 -27.72
C PRO A 818 -39.31 -1.16 -27.19
N LEU A 819 -39.60 -1.87 -26.11
CA LEU A 819 -38.70 -2.56 -25.17
C LEU A 819 -37.84 -3.71 -25.73
N VAL A 820 -37.80 -3.92 -27.04
CA VAL A 820 -36.93 -4.95 -27.64
C VAL A 820 -36.44 -4.47 -28.99
N ALA A 821 -35.16 -4.07 -29.06
CA ALA A 821 -34.49 -3.93 -30.34
C ALA A 821 -34.52 -5.31 -31.04
N PRO A 822 -34.94 -5.40 -32.32
CA PRO A 822 -34.88 -6.67 -33.04
C PRO A 822 -33.43 -7.16 -33.06
N LEU A 823 -33.25 -8.49 -32.93
CA LEU A 823 -31.92 -9.10 -32.95
C LEU A 823 -31.11 -8.56 -34.14
N PRO A 824 -29.87 -8.10 -33.92
CA PRO A 824 -29.07 -7.51 -34.98
C PRO A 824 -28.90 -8.52 -36.11
N LYS A 825 -29.12 -8.07 -37.36
CA LYS A 825 -28.90 -8.89 -38.54
C LYS A 825 -27.41 -9.18 -38.67
N PHE A 826 -27.01 -10.43 -38.45
CA PHE A 826 -25.64 -10.88 -38.64
C PHE A 826 -25.52 -11.75 -39.90
N LYS A 827 -24.64 -11.36 -40.82
CA LYS A 827 -24.34 -12.13 -42.03
C LYS A 827 -23.15 -13.05 -41.73
N PHE A 828 -23.39 -14.36 -41.64
CA PHE A 828 -22.32 -15.33 -41.47
C PHE A 828 -21.43 -15.39 -42.73
N PRO A 829 -20.11 -15.62 -42.58
CA PRO A 829 -19.19 -15.69 -43.71
C PRO A 829 -19.29 -16.98 -44.52
N PHE A 830 -20.11 -17.94 -44.07
CA PHE A 830 -20.38 -19.24 -44.69
C PHE A 830 -21.89 -19.53 -44.64
N ASP A 831 -22.36 -20.58 -45.33
CA ASP A 831 -23.75 -21.01 -45.22
C ASP A 831 -24.06 -21.61 -43.83
N ALA A 832 -24.62 -20.77 -42.97
CA ALA A 832 -25.03 -21.12 -41.62
C ALA A 832 -26.40 -21.83 -41.55
N SER A 833 -27.08 -22.09 -42.68
CA SER A 833 -28.36 -22.82 -42.71
C SER A 833 -28.27 -24.22 -42.09
N ARG A 834 -27.06 -24.80 -42.10
CA ARG A 834 -26.73 -26.07 -41.43
C ARG A 834 -26.86 -26.06 -39.90
N PHE A 835 -26.83 -24.88 -39.27
CA PHE A 835 -27.03 -24.74 -37.83
C PHE A 835 -28.47 -24.36 -37.53
N SER A 836 -29.03 -24.93 -36.45
CA SER A 836 -30.40 -24.63 -36.04
C SER A 836 -30.60 -23.13 -35.80
N GLU A 837 -31.84 -22.66 -35.95
CA GLU A 837 -32.18 -21.27 -35.65
C GLU A 837 -31.84 -20.89 -34.21
N ALA A 838 -32.02 -21.81 -33.25
CA ALA A 838 -31.63 -21.60 -31.85
C ALA A 838 -30.12 -21.38 -31.66
N VAL A 839 -29.27 -22.16 -32.34
CA VAL A 839 -27.80 -22.01 -32.26
C VAL A 839 -27.35 -20.68 -32.87
N ARG A 840 -27.92 -20.31 -34.02
CA ARG A 840 -27.65 -19.01 -34.66
C ARG A 840 -28.11 -17.84 -33.78
N LYS A 841 -29.28 -17.95 -33.15
CA LYS A 841 -29.82 -16.96 -32.19
C LYS A 841 -28.89 -16.81 -30.99
N SER A 842 -28.43 -17.90 -30.37
CA SER A 842 -27.48 -17.86 -29.25
C SER A 842 -26.15 -17.22 -29.62
N PHE A 843 -25.62 -17.48 -30.81
CA PHE A 843 -24.41 -16.79 -31.28
C PHE A 843 -24.61 -15.27 -31.36
N ILE A 844 -25.73 -14.82 -31.93
CA ILE A 844 -26.04 -13.39 -32.06
C ILE A 844 -26.15 -12.75 -30.67
N VAL A 845 -26.88 -13.37 -29.76
CA VAL A 845 -27.08 -12.87 -28.39
C VAL A 845 -25.78 -12.82 -27.60
N ASP A 846 -24.93 -13.85 -27.67
CA ASP A 846 -23.72 -13.93 -26.83
C ASP A 846 -22.51 -13.17 -27.40
N GLN A 847 -22.39 -13.04 -28.73
CA GLN A 847 -21.15 -12.54 -29.36
C GLN A 847 -21.32 -11.34 -30.31
N VAL A 848 -22.52 -11.11 -30.84
CA VAL A 848 -22.78 -9.95 -31.72
C VAL A 848 -23.28 -8.76 -30.92
N MET A 849 -24.17 -8.99 -29.95
CA MET A 849 -24.67 -7.95 -29.04
C MET A 849 -23.62 -7.57 -27.99
N THR A 850 -23.71 -6.33 -27.50
CA THR A 850 -22.96 -5.90 -26.32
C THR A 850 -23.55 -6.50 -25.04
N ILE A 851 -22.74 -6.56 -23.98
CA ILE A 851 -23.21 -7.08 -22.68
C ILE A 851 -24.43 -6.32 -22.14
N ASP A 852 -24.53 -5.00 -22.36
CA ASP A 852 -25.63 -4.18 -21.84
C ASP A 852 -26.94 -4.43 -22.63
N GLU A 853 -26.86 -4.52 -23.96
CA GLU A 853 -27.99 -4.88 -24.82
C GLU A 853 -28.51 -6.30 -24.51
N ARG A 854 -27.59 -7.25 -24.31
CA ARG A 854 -27.93 -8.63 -23.96
C ARG A 854 -28.62 -8.71 -22.60
N GLN A 855 -28.09 -8.04 -21.58
CA GLN A 855 -28.72 -8.03 -20.26
C GLN A 855 -30.11 -7.41 -20.30
N THR A 856 -30.28 -6.33 -21.06
CA THR A 856 -31.60 -5.71 -21.29
C THR A 856 -32.58 -6.68 -21.95
N LEU A 857 -32.14 -7.43 -22.97
CA LEU A 857 -32.96 -8.42 -23.68
C LEU A 857 -33.38 -9.61 -22.80
N ILE A 858 -32.49 -10.07 -21.91
CA ILE A 858 -32.81 -11.15 -20.96
C ILE A 858 -33.80 -10.64 -19.90
N LEU A 859 -33.57 -9.45 -19.33
CA LEU A 859 -34.46 -8.85 -18.33
C LEU A 859 -35.83 -8.48 -18.90
N SER A 860 -35.94 -8.17 -20.20
CA SER A 860 -37.23 -7.91 -20.85
C SER A 860 -38.11 -9.16 -21.02
N GLY A 861 -37.59 -10.36 -20.69
CA GLY A 861 -38.30 -11.63 -20.85
C GLY A 861 -38.46 -12.08 -22.31
N ALA A 862 -37.79 -11.42 -23.26
CA ALA A 862 -37.89 -11.75 -24.69
C ALA A 862 -37.13 -13.02 -25.08
N VAL A 863 -36.16 -13.42 -24.25
CA VAL A 863 -35.32 -14.61 -24.44
C VAL A 863 -35.19 -15.40 -23.13
N PRO A 864 -36.30 -15.96 -22.61
CA PRO A 864 -36.33 -16.64 -21.31
C PRO A 864 -35.38 -17.84 -21.24
N GLU A 865 -34.99 -18.41 -22.39
CA GLU A 865 -34.04 -19.50 -22.49
C GLU A 865 -32.60 -19.15 -22.04
N PHE A 866 -32.25 -17.87 -21.88
CA PHE A 866 -30.93 -17.43 -21.38
C PHE A 866 -30.95 -17.10 -19.88
N GLU A 867 -32.11 -17.08 -19.22
CA GLU A 867 -32.21 -16.77 -17.79
C GLU A 867 -31.59 -17.91 -16.93
N GLN A 868 -30.63 -17.57 -16.06
CA GLN A 868 -30.11 -18.52 -15.07
C GLN A 868 -30.86 -18.36 -13.74
N LYS A 869 -31.91 -19.15 -13.56
CA LYS A 869 -32.71 -19.12 -12.33
C LYS A 869 -32.03 -19.90 -11.19
N VAL A 870 -32.07 -19.34 -9.98
CA VAL A 870 -31.64 -20.02 -8.75
C VAL A 870 -32.77 -20.93 -8.28
N GLU A 871 -32.54 -22.24 -8.32
CA GLU A 871 -33.53 -23.26 -7.93
C GLU A 871 -34.09 -22.99 -6.53
N GLY A 872 -35.42 -22.97 -6.40
CA GLY A 872 -36.10 -22.68 -5.14
C GLY A 872 -36.37 -21.19 -4.87
N THR A 873 -36.03 -20.30 -5.81
CA THR A 873 -36.28 -18.86 -5.72
C THR A 873 -36.76 -18.30 -7.07
N GLU A 874 -37.24 -17.06 -7.08
CA GLU A 874 -37.52 -16.31 -8.32
C GLU A 874 -36.30 -15.52 -8.84
N TYR A 875 -35.10 -15.78 -8.30
CA TYR A 875 -33.92 -14.98 -8.63
C TYR A 875 -33.29 -15.39 -9.97
N VAL A 876 -32.93 -14.38 -10.76
CA VAL A 876 -32.22 -14.53 -12.04
C VAL A 876 -30.78 -14.04 -11.91
N VAL A 877 -29.82 -14.87 -12.31
CA VAL A 877 -28.37 -14.57 -12.27
C VAL A 877 -27.88 -14.20 -13.65
N LEU A 878 -27.31 -13.00 -13.80
CA LEU A 878 -26.75 -12.51 -15.07
C LEU A 878 -25.22 -12.32 -15.04
N GLY A 879 -24.53 -12.99 -14.11
CA GLY A 879 -23.08 -12.96 -13.93
C GLY A 879 -22.69 -12.77 -12.47
N GLU A 880 -21.37 -12.67 -12.21
CA GLU A 880 -20.87 -12.46 -10.84
C GLU A 880 -21.39 -11.15 -10.24
N GLY A 881 -21.98 -11.24 -9.04
CA GLY A 881 -22.57 -10.09 -8.34
C GLY A 881 -23.82 -9.48 -9.00
N LYS A 882 -24.38 -10.10 -10.04
CA LYS A 882 -25.55 -9.60 -10.77
C LYS A 882 -26.75 -10.55 -10.59
N VAL A 883 -27.48 -10.35 -9.50
CA VAL A 883 -28.67 -11.13 -9.17
C VAL A 883 -29.89 -10.21 -9.18
N PHE A 884 -30.98 -10.66 -9.79
CA PHE A 884 -32.21 -9.91 -9.96
C PHE A 884 -33.39 -10.66 -9.35
N ASP A 885 -34.34 -9.93 -8.76
CA ASP A 885 -35.58 -10.49 -8.23
C ASP A 885 -36.65 -10.76 -9.32
N ALA A 886 -37.84 -11.18 -8.88
CA ALA A 886 -38.98 -11.45 -9.77
C ALA A 886 -39.40 -10.22 -10.58
N ASP A 887 -39.24 -9.02 -10.02
CA ASP A 887 -39.56 -7.73 -10.63
C ASP A 887 -38.40 -7.17 -11.48
N LYS A 888 -37.34 -7.97 -11.69
CA LYS A 888 -36.13 -7.63 -12.45
C LYS A 888 -35.34 -6.46 -11.85
N ASN A 889 -35.45 -6.25 -10.53
CA ASN A 889 -34.62 -5.29 -9.81
C ASN A 889 -33.35 -5.97 -9.31
N PRO A 890 -32.18 -5.30 -9.37
CA PRO A 890 -30.94 -5.83 -8.82
C PRO A 890 -31.02 -5.94 -7.30
N ILE A 891 -30.60 -7.07 -6.75
CA ILE A 891 -30.66 -7.36 -5.31
C ILE A 891 -29.28 -7.78 -4.76
N GLU A 892 -29.02 -7.41 -3.51
CA GLU A 892 -27.90 -7.95 -2.74
C GLU A 892 -28.38 -9.11 -1.87
N LEU A 893 -27.77 -10.28 -2.03
CA LEU A 893 -28.15 -11.48 -1.29
C LEU A 893 -27.56 -11.48 0.13
N VAL A 894 -28.41 -11.64 1.14
CA VAL A 894 -28.01 -11.73 2.55
C VAL A 894 -28.70 -12.90 3.25
N GLY A 895 -28.08 -13.45 4.30
CA GLY A 895 -28.68 -14.51 5.11
C GLY A 895 -29.00 -15.80 4.33
N GLY A 896 -30.20 -16.34 4.51
CA GLY A 896 -30.61 -17.62 3.91
C GLY A 896 -30.71 -17.61 2.38
N ASP A 897 -30.95 -16.44 1.77
CA ASP A 897 -30.97 -16.27 0.31
C ASP A 897 -29.56 -16.43 -0.28
N LEU A 898 -28.54 -15.95 0.44
CA LEU A 898 -27.15 -16.15 0.07
C LEU A 898 -26.73 -17.62 0.17
N ASP A 899 -27.23 -18.35 1.16
CA ASP A 899 -26.96 -19.78 1.30
C ASP A 899 -27.63 -20.61 0.20
N THR A 900 -28.84 -20.22 -0.21
CA THR A 900 -29.55 -20.81 -1.36
C THR A 900 -28.78 -20.57 -2.66
N TYR A 901 -28.31 -19.34 -2.88
CA TYR A 901 -27.46 -19.01 -4.03
C TYR A 901 -26.14 -19.80 -4.05
N LYS A 902 -25.43 -19.89 -2.92
CA LYS A 902 -24.20 -20.70 -2.81
C LYS A 902 -24.44 -22.17 -3.13
N THR A 903 -25.57 -22.71 -2.67
CA THR A 903 -25.97 -24.09 -2.97
C THR A 903 -26.18 -24.29 -4.48
N TRP A 904 -26.85 -23.34 -5.13
CA TRP A 904 -27.01 -23.34 -6.59
C TRP A 904 -25.67 -23.27 -7.34
N VAL A 905 -24.75 -22.39 -6.91
CA VAL A 905 -23.39 -22.29 -7.49
C VAL A 905 -22.65 -23.63 -7.35
N SER A 906 -22.67 -24.24 -6.16
CA SER A 906 -22.06 -25.54 -5.92
C SER A 906 -22.63 -26.62 -6.84
N LYS A 907 -23.96 -26.66 -7.01
CA LYS A 907 -24.63 -27.63 -7.91
C LYS A 907 -24.20 -27.45 -9.37
N LYS A 908 -24.10 -26.20 -9.85
CA LYS A 908 -23.62 -25.90 -11.21
C LYS A 908 -22.16 -26.32 -11.41
N MET A 909 -21.30 -26.10 -10.41
CA MET A 909 -19.93 -26.60 -10.44
C MET A 909 -19.89 -28.13 -10.54
N ASP A 910 -20.67 -28.84 -9.72
CA ASP A 910 -20.67 -30.30 -9.70
C ASP A 910 -21.15 -30.91 -11.03
N GLN A 911 -22.19 -30.33 -11.64
CA GLN A 911 -22.65 -30.70 -12.98
C GLN A 911 -21.54 -30.52 -14.02
N LEU A 912 -20.86 -29.37 -14.00
CA LEU A 912 -19.78 -29.08 -14.93
C LEU A 912 -18.57 -30.01 -14.72
N LEU A 913 -18.28 -30.37 -13.47
CA LEU A 913 -17.20 -31.30 -13.11
C LEU A 913 -17.44 -32.70 -13.64
N VAL A 914 -18.69 -33.19 -13.64
CA VAL A 914 -19.04 -34.48 -14.24
C VAL A 914 -18.69 -34.48 -15.72
N GLU A 915 -19.15 -33.48 -16.47
CA GLU A 915 -18.86 -33.38 -17.91
C GLU A 915 -17.36 -33.26 -18.22
N ILE A 916 -16.61 -32.50 -17.42
CA ILE A 916 -15.19 -32.23 -17.68
C ILE A 916 -14.27 -33.34 -17.17
N ALA A 917 -14.57 -33.94 -16.01
CA ALA A 917 -13.69 -34.90 -15.35
C ALA A 917 -14.06 -36.35 -15.66
N GLU A 918 -15.36 -36.69 -15.72
CA GLU A 918 -15.82 -38.06 -15.96
C GLU A 918 -16.04 -38.33 -17.45
N HIS A 919 -16.61 -37.39 -18.20
CA HIS A 919 -16.81 -37.51 -19.65
C HIS A 919 -15.66 -36.92 -20.49
N ASN A 920 -14.63 -36.37 -19.83
CA ASN A 920 -13.45 -35.75 -20.44
C ASN A 920 -13.74 -34.70 -21.53
N LYS A 921 -14.87 -33.98 -21.42
CA LYS A 921 -15.26 -32.96 -22.39
C LYS A 921 -14.42 -31.69 -22.28
N ILE A 922 -14.25 -31.01 -23.40
CA ILE A 922 -13.57 -29.71 -23.49
C ILE A 922 -14.59 -28.61 -23.19
N LEU A 923 -14.28 -27.76 -22.22
CA LEU A 923 -15.11 -26.62 -21.84
C LEU A 923 -15.05 -25.53 -22.91
N CYS A 924 -16.23 -25.12 -23.40
CA CYS A 924 -16.40 -23.98 -24.29
C CYS A 924 -17.38 -22.97 -23.69
N THR A 925 -17.06 -21.69 -23.76
CA THR A 925 -17.91 -20.59 -23.25
C THR A 925 -17.62 -19.28 -23.98
N VAL A 926 -18.34 -18.21 -23.64
CA VAL A 926 -18.05 -16.85 -24.12
C VAL A 926 -17.66 -15.98 -22.94
N GLU A 927 -16.60 -15.21 -23.12
CA GLU A 927 -16.25 -14.11 -22.21
C GLU A 927 -16.20 -12.82 -23.02
N TRP A 928 -16.67 -11.72 -22.44
CA TRP A 928 -16.62 -10.42 -23.11
C TRP A 928 -15.22 -9.81 -23.02
N ASP A 929 -14.73 -9.27 -24.13
CA ASP A 929 -13.46 -8.57 -24.19
C ASP A 929 -13.56 -7.13 -23.67
N THR A 930 -12.45 -6.39 -23.69
CA THR A 930 -12.39 -5.00 -23.26
C THR A 930 -13.29 -4.04 -24.05
N LYS A 931 -13.82 -4.47 -25.21
CA LYS A 931 -14.78 -3.73 -26.05
C LYS A 931 -16.23 -4.18 -25.81
N LYS A 932 -16.49 -4.98 -24.76
CA LYS A 932 -17.80 -5.56 -24.42
C LYS A 932 -18.37 -6.48 -25.53
N LYS A 933 -17.53 -7.03 -26.42
CA LYS A 933 -17.94 -8.03 -27.43
C LYS A 933 -17.63 -9.44 -26.95
N GLY A 934 -18.53 -10.39 -27.21
CA GLY A 934 -18.35 -11.77 -26.77
C GLY A 934 -17.29 -12.52 -27.58
N VAL A 935 -16.27 -13.02 -26.90
CA VAL A 935 -15.19 -13.81 -27.49
C VAL A 935 -15.33 -15.28 -27.07
N LEU A 936 -15.31 -16.18 -28.05
CA LEU A 936 -15.30 -17.62 -27.80
C LEU A 936 -14.03 -18.01 -27.04
N LYS A 937 -14.21 -18.75 -25.94
CA LYS A 937 -13.16 -19.26 -25.08
C LYS A 937 -13.24 -20.78 -25.02
N ILE A 938 -12.09 -21.44 -25.19
CA ILE A 938 -11.98 -22.90 -25.28
C ILE A 938 -10.87 -23.38 -24.35
N ALA A 939 -11.16 -24.37 -23.50
CA ALA A 939 -10.16 -25.05 -22.68
C ALA A 939 -9.07 -25.70 -23.54
N SER A 940 -7.84 -25.77 -23.02
CA SER A 940 -6.69 -26.26 -23.81
C SER A 940 -6.83 -27.74 -24.19
N PHE A 941 -6.67 -28.02 -25.47
CA PHE A 941 -6.77 -29.34 -26.08
C PHE A 941 -5.51 -29.68 -26.89
N SER A 942 -5.30 -30.97 -27.12
CA SER A 942 -4.27 -31.53 -28.01
C SER A 942 -4.95 -32.34 -29.10
N ALA A 943 -4.46 -32.18 -30.34
CA ALA A 943 -4.91 -32.93 -31.50
C ALA A 943 -3.74 -33.79 -32.00
N GLU A 944 -3.72 -35.07 -31.64
CA GLU A 944 -2.69 -36.04 -32.06
C GLU A 944 -3.39 -37.27 -32.66
N GLY A 945 -3.00 -37.68 -33.87
CA GLY A 945 -3.51 -38.90 -34.51
C GLY A 945 -4.98 -38.87 -34.96
N GLY A 946 -5.57 -37.68 -35.15
CA GLY A 946 -6.99 -37.54 -35.54
C GLY A 946 -7.97 -37.52 -34.35
N GLU A 947 -7.48 -37.70 -33.12
CA GLU A 947 -8.27 -37.52 -31.90
C GLU A 947 -7.93 -36.19 -31.21
N VAL A 948 -8.95 -35.46 -30.76
CA VAL A 948 -8.78 -34.28 -29.92
C VAL A 948 -9.12 -34.61 -28.48
N LYS A 949 -8.16 -34.40 -27.58
CA LYS A 949 -8.32 -34.65 -26.14
C LYS A 949 -7.97 -33.41 -25.35
N ARG A 950 -8.64 -33.23 -24.22
CA ARG A 950 -8.30 -32.19 -23.26
C ARG A 950 -6.91 -32.45 -22.66
N THR A 951 -6.11 -31.41 -22.51
CA THR A 951 -4.78 -31.51 -21.89
C THR A 951 -4.89 -31.63 -20.36
N GLU A 952 -4.18 -32.58 -19.75
CA GLU A 952 -4.31 -32.95 -18.33
C GLU A 952 -3.53 -32.02 -17.36
N THR A 953 -4.01 -30.80 -17.10
CA THR A 953 -3.50 -29.97 -16.00
C THR A 953 -4.58 -29.03 -15.41
N SER A 954 -4.38 -28.51 -14.20
CA SER A 954 -5.29 -27.49 -13.63
C SER A 954 -5.29 -26.15 -14.38
N LYS A 955 -4.21 -25.82 -15.11
CA LYS A 955 -4.11 -24.58 -15.90
C LYS A 955 -4.80 -24.68 -17.26
N THR A 956 -5.03 -25.90 -17.76
CA THR A 956 -5.56 -26.16 -19.10
C THR A 956 -7.08 -26.20 -19.17
N ILE A 957 -7.76 -26.22 -18.02
CA ILE A 957 -9.22 -26.14 -17.92
C ILE A 957 -9.72 -24.70 -17.97
N ILE A 958 -8.82 -23.74 -17.70
CA ILE A 958 -9.11 -22.31 -17.88
C ILE A 958 -9.19 -22.05 -19.39
N PRO A 959 -10.36 -21.63 -19.91
CA PRO A 959 -10.56 -21.38 -21.33
C PRO A 959 -9.69 -20.23 -21.83
N LYS A 960 -9.07 -20.41 -23.00
CA LYS A 960 -8.31 -19.37 -23.70
C LYS A 960 -9.11 -18.85 -24.88
N ALA A 961 -8.86 -17.61 -25.29
CA ALA A 961 -9.54 -17.05 -26.46
C ALA A 961 -9.29 -17.95 -27.67
N CYS A 962 -10.31 -18.18 -28.50
CA CYS A 962 -10.17 -18.99 -29.72
C CYS A 962 -9.02 -18.48 -30.61
N SER A 963 -8.80 -17.16 -30.63
CA SER A 963 -7.69 -16.50 -31.30
C SER A 963 -6.30 -16.87 -30.77
N PHE A 964 -6.17 -17.56 -29.64
CA PHE A 964 -4.90 -18.04 -29.09
C PHE A 964 -4.37 -19.28 -29.82
N TYR A 965 -5.26 -20.14 -30.36
CA TYR A 965 -4.89 -21.39 -31.01
C TYR A 965 -4.41 -21.18 -32.45
N LYS A 966 -3.55 -22.05 -32.99
CA LYS A 966 -3.12 -21.93 -34.39
C LYS A 966 -4.25 -22.36 -35.34
N THR A 967 -4.27 -21.83 -36.56
CA THR A 967 -5.26 -22.16 -37.62
C THR A 967 -5.40 -23.68 -37.82
N ASP A 968 -4.28 -24.41 -37.88
CA ASP A 968 -4.31 -25.86 -38.07
C ASP A 968 -4.86 -26.62 -36.86
N GLN A 969 -4.64 -26.10 -35.64
CA GLN A 969 -5.22 -26.67 -34.42
C GLN A 969 -6.73 -26.45 -34.36
N LEU A 970 -7.19 -25.27 -34.78
CA LEU A 970 -8.63 -24.97 -34.88
C LEU A 970 -9.29 -25.84 -35.95
N ARG A 971 -8.64 -26.01 -37.11
CA ARG A 971 -9.12 -26.90 -38.18
C ARG A 971 -9.24 -28.35 -37.69
N ALA A 972 -8.20 -28.88 -37.06
CA ALA A 972 -8.24 -30.22 -36.47
C ALA A 972 -9.37 -30.35 -35.44
N PHE A 973 -9.65 -29.31 -34.65
CA PHE A 973 -10.74 -29.32 -33.68
C PHE A 973 -12.13 -29.20 -34.32
N MET A 974 -12.28 -28.53 -35.47
CA MET A 974 -13.56 -28.50 -36.18
C MET A 974 -13.91 -29.86 -36.81
N HIS A 975 -12.91 -30.58 -37.34
CA HIS A 975 -13.11 -31.92 -37.93
C HIS A 975 -13.63 -32.96 -36.93
N VAL A 976 -13.49 -32.69 -35.64
CA VAL A 976 -14.09 -33.50 -34.56
C VAL A 976 -15.62 -33.48 -34.60
N PHE A 977 -16.20 -32.35 -35.02
CA PHE A 977 -17.65 -32.17 -35.02
C PHE A 977 -18.28 -32.51 -36.36
N THR A 978 -17.56 -32.28 -37.47
CA THR A 978 -18.09 -32.47 -38.82
C THR A 978 -16.97 -32.63 -39.84
N GLU A 979 -17.14 -33.52 -40.81
CA GLU A 979 -16.28 -33.64 -42.00
C GLU A 979 -16.67 -32.62 -43.08
N ASP A 980 -17.91 -32.12 -43.04
CA ASP A 980 -18.43 -31.08 -43.95
C ASP A 980 -18.09 -29.68 -43.38
N ILE A 981 -16.87 -29.21 -43.67
CA ILE A 981 -16.41 -27.85 -43.38
C ILE A 981 -16.28 -27.10 -44.72
N PRO A 982 -16.89 -25.91 -44.89
CA PRO A 982 -16.73 -25.12 -46.11
C PRO A 982 -15.34 -24.45 -46.10
N GLU A 983 -14.33 -25.15 -46.61
CA GLU A 983 -12.91 -24.78 -46.49
C GLU A 983 -12.58 -23.40 -47.08
N ASP A 984 -13.23 -23.03 -48.19
CA ASP A 984 -13.02 -21.74 -48.86
C ASP A 984 -13.52 -20.57 -47.98
N ASP A 985 -14.70 -20.72 -47.38
CA ASP A 985 -15.35 -19.69 -46.55
C ASP A 985 -14.78 -19.62 -45.12
N VAL A 986 -14.21 -20.72 -44.62
CA VAL A 986 -13.65 -20.87 -43.25
C VAL A 986 -12.11 -20.95 -43.29
N SER A 987 -11.52 -20.22 -44.23
CA SER A 987 -10.08 -20.22 -44.50
C SER A 987 -9.26 -19.41 -43.50
N ASN A 988 -9.80 -18.29 -43.02
CA ASN A 988 -9.14 -17.42 -42.05
C ASN A 988 -9.54 -17.71 -40.59
N LYS A 989 -8.68 -17.30 -39.67
CA LYS A 989 -8.82 -17.59 -38.24
C LYS A 989 -10.08 -17.01 -37.59
N GLU A 990 -10.53 -15.85 -38.04
CA GLU A 990 -11.74 -15.21 -37.52
C GLU A 990 -12.98 -16.02 -37.90
N HIS A 991 -13.09 -16.43 -39.17
CA HIS A 991 -14.17 -17.27 -39.66
C HIS A 991 -14.16 -18.65 -38.99
N GLN A 992 -12.97 -19.21 -38.73
CA GLN A 992 -12.81 -20.45 -37.96
C GLN A 992 -13.35 -20.32 -36.54
N CYS A 993 -13.06 -19.21 -35.85
CA CYS A 993 -13.60 -18.98 -34.52
C CYS A 993 -15.12 -18.77 -34.53
N ILE A 994 -15.69 -18.13 -35.57
CA ILE A 994 -17.14 -17.99 -35.72
C ILE A 994 -17.80 -19.37 -35.94
N PHE A 995 -17.26 -20.17 -36.88
CA PHE A 995 -17.78 -21.51 -37.20
C PHE A 995 -17.69 -22.45 -35.99
N LEU A 996 -16.53 -22.48 -35.34
CA LEU A 996 -16.31 -23.29 -34.14
C LEU A 996 -17.19 -22.85 -32.97
N SER A 997 -17.54 -21.58 -32.88
CA SER A 997 -18.50 -21.09 -31.89
C SER A 997 -19.88 -21.71 -32.06
N LEU A 998 -20.36 -21.81 -33.30
CA LEU A 998 -21.63 -22.46 -33.61
C LEU A 998 -21.56 -23.97 -33.33
N LEU A 999 -20.44 -24.62 -33.67
CA LEU A 999 -20.23 -26.04 -33.35
C LEU A 999 -20.24 -26.33 -31.84
N CYS A 1000 -19.55 -25.51 -31.04
CA CYS A 1000 -19.48 -25.70 -29.59
C CYS A 1000 -20.82 -25.51 -28.87
N ARG A 1001 -21.78 -24.82 -29.50
CA ARG A 1001 -23.15 -24.65 -28.99
C ARG A 1001 -24.08 -25.81 -29.38
N THR A 1002 -23.65 -26.66 -30.29
CA THR A 1002 -24.39 -27.86 -30.68
C THR A 1002 -24.06 -28.98 -29.70
N PRO A 1003 -25.04 -29.77 -29.21
CA PRO A 1003 -24.78 -30.91 -28.33
C PRO A 1003 -23.73 -31.85 -28.93
N SER A 1004 -22.67 -32.13 -28.18
CA SER A 1004 -21.52 -32.94 -28.63
C SER A 1004 -21.02 -33.85 -27.50
N ALA A 1005 -20.52 -35.03 -27.88
CA ALA A 1005 -19.84 -35.94 -26.96
C ALA A 1005 -18.48 -35.39 -26.49
N GLN A 1006 -17.91 -34.41 -27.20
CA GLN A 1006 -16.54 -33.92 -26.97
C GLN A 1006 -16.46 -32.58 -26.24
N THR A 1007 -17.52 -31.77 -26.26
CA THR A 1007 -17.50 -30.44 -25.65
C THR A 1007 -18.68 -30.21 -24.72
N VAL A 1008 -18.46 -29.33 -23.74
CA VAL A 1008 -19.50 -28.84 -22.85
C VAL A 1008 -19.61 -27.33 -23.01
N TRP A 1009 -20.79 -26.87 -23.43
CA TRP A 1009 -21.12 -25.45 -23.48
C TRP A 1009 -21.52 -24.96 -22.10
N VAL A 1010 -20.84 -23.93 -21.59
CA VAL A 1010 -21.16 -23.29 -20.32
C VAL A 1010 -21.75 -21.92 -20.59
N PRO A 1011 -22.99 -21.63 -20.12
CA PRO A 1011 -23.56 -20.29 -20.23
C PRO A 1011 -22.62 -19.24 -19.64
N PRO A 1012 -22.44 -18.08 -20.31
CA PRO A 1012 -21.51 -17.04 -19.88
C PRO A 1012 -21.75 -16.57 -18.43
N GLU A 1013 -23.00 -16.51 -17.99
CA GLU A 1013 -23.40 -16.13 -16.63
C GLU A 1013 -22.88 -17.10 -15.59
N VAL A 1014 -23.05 -18.40 -15.85
CA VAL A 1014 -22.60 -19.47 -14.95
C VAL A 1014 -21.08 -19.48 -14.89
N TRP A 1015 -20.43 -19.31 -16.05
CA TRP A 1015 -18.97 -19.25 -16.10
C TRP A 1015 -18.41 -18.01 -15.38
N SER A 1016 -19.04 -16.84 -15.53
CA SER A 1016 -18.67 -15.60 -14.83
C SER A 1016 -18.71 -15.79 -13.31
N VAL A 1017 -19.79 -16.37 -12.77
CA VAL A 1017 -19.91 -16.68 -11.33
C VAL A 1017 -18.83 -17.64 -10.84
N ILE A 1018 -18.46 -18.64 -11.65
CA ILE A 1018 -17.44 -19.63 -11.28
C ILE A 1018 -16.01 -19.04 -11.38
N SER A 1019 -15.74 -18.20 -12.39
CA SER A 1019 -14.38 -17.81 -12.78
C SER A 1019 -13.93 -16.44 -12.25
N GLU A 1020 -14.83 -15.48 -12.09
CA GLU A 1020 -14.51 -14.11 -11.66
C GLU A 1020 -14.42 -14.01 -10.13
N ASN A 1021 -15.25 -14.76 -9.40
CA ASN A 1021 -15.17 -14.85 -7.95
C ASN A 1021 -13.96 -15.69 -7.52
N LYS A 1022 -13.03 -15.09 -6.76
CA LYS A 1022 -11.79 -15.77 -6.32
C LYS A 1022 -12.06 -17.02 -5.48
N SER A 1023 -13.11 -17.02 -4.65
CA SER A 1023 -13.47 -18.17 -3.81
C SER A 1023 -14.01 -19.31 -4.68
N ASN A 1024 -14.97 -19.00 -5.56
CA ASN A 1024 -15.56 -19.99 -6.47
C ASN A 1024 -14.51 -20.58 -7.43
N ALA A 1025 -13.63 -19.74 -7.97
CA ALA A 1025 -12.57 -20.19 -8.89
C ALA A 1025 -11.55 -21.10 -8.19
N LEU A 1026 -11.23 -20.81 -6.91
CA LEU A 1026 -10.35 -21.65 -6.11
C LEU A 1026 -11.00 -22.98 -5.76
N GLU A 1027 -12.28 -22.95 -5.37
CA GLU A 1027 -13.08 -24.12 -5.06
C GLU A 1027 -13.26 -25.05 -6.27
N PHE A 1028 -13.62 -24.49 -7.43
CA PHE A 1028 -13.72 -25.23 -8.68
C PHE A 1028 -12.40 -25.92 -9.04
N ARG A 1029 -11.26 -25.21 -8.95
CA ARG A 1029 -9.92 -25.80 -9.18
C ARG A 1029 -9.58 -26.91 -8.19
N LYS A 1030 -10.05 -26.81 -6.94
CA LYS A 1030 -9.84 -27.83 -5.92
C LYS A 1030 -10.63 -29.09 -6.24
N ARG A 1031 -11.95 -28.96 -6.49
CA ARG A 1031 -12.85 -30.08 -6.81
C ARG A 1031 -12.44 -30.82 -8.10
N ILE A 1032 -11.92 -30.09 -9.10
CA ILE A 1032 -11.33 -30.70 -10.31
C ILE A 1032 -10.15 -31.62 -9.95
N LYS A 1033 -9.20 -31.12 -9.14
CA LYS A 1033 -8.01 -31.90 -8.78
C LYS A 1033 -8.41 -33.15 -8.01
N GLU A 1034 -9.39 -33.04 -7.11
CA GLU A 1034 -9.93 -34.17 -6.35
C GLU A 1034 -10.53 -35.24 -7.27
N LYS A 1035 -11.39 -34.86 -8.24
CA LYS A 1035 -11.95 -35.82 -9.21
C LYS A 1035 -10.91 -36.41 -10.17
N GLN A 1036 -9.93 -35.64 -10.63
CA GLN A 1036 -8.84 -36.14 -11.47
C GLN A 1036 -7.94 -37.15 -10.73
N ILE A 1037 -7.74 -36.98 -9.42
CA ILE A 1037 -7.02 -37.93 -8.57
C ILE A 1037 -7.87 -39.20 -8.35
N ALA A 1038 -9.19 -39.05 -8.18
CA ALA A 1038 -10.10 -40.18 -8.04
C ALA A 1038 -10.22 -41.05 -9.31
N HIS A 1039 -10.16 -40.45 -10.51
CA HIS A 1039 -10.20 -41.18 -11.79
C HIS A 1039 -8.86 -41.85 -12.16
N LYS A 1040 -7.74 -41.43 -11.54
CA LYS A 1040 -6.41 -42.06 -11.72
C LYS A 1040 -6.12 -43.18 -10.72
N LYS A 1041 -6.95 -43.33 -9.69
CA LYS A 1041 -6.98 -44.49 -8.79
C LYS A 1041 -7.95 -45.52 -9.35
#